data_AF-A0A7J2PST5-F1
#
_entry.id   AF-A0A7J2PST5-F1
#
_cell.length_a   1.000
_cell.length_b   1.000
_cell.length_c   1.000
_cell.angle_alpha   90.00
_cell.angle_beta   90.00
_cell.angle_gamma   90.00
#
_symmetry.space_group_name_H-M   'P 1'
#
loop_
_entity.id
_entity.type
_entity.pdbx_description
1 polymer ?
#
loop_
_entity_poly.entity_id
_entity_poly.type
_entity_poly.pdbx_seq_one_letter_code
_entity_poly.pdbx_strand_id
1 'polypeptide(L)'
;MITTRESLNYQFSLIFGYSSPNDMVSGDVIGPGRLTREKINNLSKEVVKFLSMYNAILRDYAGAEVFSIEFELHNLDENSVKTKIFPKSMVLIPGKFKECESLLLALKPETGYMDVHKSRNSMNRISQLFYEVEEFADHSNLSDVNKQLFYNKFATRFSKKLFGDLLEDKWNKKLIGVSTSIPTEEEMLSIYAKIISNVKIFWHKKPIEINLFNSKFNKVRLPFDDQQAFKHLKFAISEPSANFIVAKTLNLGTSLFNLANMGTLDDFQDNIIKFLIVRFSKEIQDFKKLITGELFVNTLYKILLTLERYLNKYLEFSKSFLTTGATGDLSELTESFKLFLLKRGNLENEDFEEIAEIAIRFIHRSAISKENLRVIELSSVFNYFSEILKRSLEIIKNSLPHYLSRRRLKTLTKELFDNLMEKFRREQKPAKILGSKLVEKFKEEILNQIEINSLILPTGYLYNEEELIDKFNELINDKLEIFFNTIHLRIEDLVSFTVSQMGQNANIIKIHIERFTKFSNELKFLLNYILRYSTINRFIKEEHNNVVIDPINFINKFHRFLEKRMGGIKLEWKSYILQWIIDYSKRFLRIEERHQWTVLEIYDDFLDYMEKREVNEQKLEMFLEFLDKYIAKESNFEEKKRLLEFYKLYESSIGINEEFPIYVKKIIINELDQMDHRVEKLLPVDFLIFEKYETYYDYVKNIYLKYFSRLIPRPLTLILRHNLTNEEKVLFKGELFHVINFKFWHNNVRFELSDNFKEVYRDWMK
;
A
#
# COMPACT_ATOMS: atom_id res chain seq x y z
N MET A 1 17.49 34.97 1.77
CA MET A 1 16.90 34.87 3.12
C MET A 1 15.61 34.10 2.93
N ILE A 2 15.50 32.87 3.43
CA ILE A 2 14.30 32.03 3.30
C ILE A 2 13.33 32.47 4.40
N THR A 3 12.10 32.81 4.06
CA THR A 3 11.08 33.19 5.04
C THR A 3 10.70 32.00 5.94
N THR A 4 10.19 32.25 7.14
CA THR A 4 9.74 31.19 8.06
C THR A 4 8.74 30.25 7.39
N ARG A 5 7.85 30.78 6.55
CA ARG A 5 6.87 30.01 5.76
C ARG A 5 7.54 29.10 4.72
N GLU A 6 8.52 29.61 3.97
CA GLU A 6 9.29 28.79 3.03
C GLU A 6 10.09 27.72 3.78
N SER A 7 10.71 28.04 4.92
CA SER A 7 11.43 27.09 5.77
C SER A 7 10.54 25.97 6.32
N LEU A 8 9.26 26.27 6.60
CA LEU A 8 8.27 25.27 6.98
C LEU A 8 7.88 24.38 5.79
N ASN A 9 7.78 24.95 4.58
CA ASN A 9 7.49 24.18 3.38
C ASN A 9 8.67 23.33 2.88
N TYR A 10 9.91 23.67 3.24
CA TYR A 10 11.10 22.82 3.03
C TYR A 10 11.06 21.49 3.81
N GLN A 11 10.09 21.29 4.71
CA GLN A 11 9.89 20.04 5.42
C GLN A 11 9.14 18.98 4.61
N PHE A 12 8.63 19.31 3.42
CA PHE A 12 7.88 18.37 2.59
C PHE A 12 8.74 17.69 1.52
N SER A 13 8.43 16.43 1.25
CA SER A 13 9.16 15.63 0.25
C SER A 13 8.56 15.77 -1.15
N LEU A 14 9.43 15.88 -2.15
CA LEU A 14 9.15 15.78 -3.57
C LEU A 14 10.07 14.74 -4.18
N ILE A 15 9.50 13.78 -4.90
CA ILE A 15 10.22 12.78 -5.68
C ILE A 15 9.89 13.01 -7.15
N PHE A 16 10.93 13.18 -7.95
CA PHE A 16 10.84 13.22 -9.40
C PHE A 16 11.54 12.00 -10.00
N GLY A 17 10.87 11.33 -10.93
CA GLY A 17 11.45 10.24 -11.71
C GLY A 17 11.23 10.45 -13.20
N TYR A 18 12.18 10.00 -14.01
CA TYR A 18 12.11 9.95 -15.47
C TYR A 18 12.57 8.58 -15.94
N SER A 19 11.86 8.03 -16.93
CA SER A 19 12.20 6.79 -17.61
C SER A 19 12.04 6.94 -19.11
N SER A 20 12.98 6.40 -19.87
CA SER A 20 12.91 6.32 -21.33
C SER A 20 12.88 4.87 -21.82
N PRO A 21 12.56 4.64 -23.11
CA PRO A 21 12.60 3.31 -23.73
C PRO A 21 14.01 2.70 -23.80
N ASN A 22 15.06 3.51 -23.67
CA ASN A 22 16.45 3.08 -23.72
C ASN A 22 16.95 2.54 -22.36
N ASP A 23 16.05 2.05 -21.51
CA ASP A 23 16.29 1.62 -20.11
C ASP A 23 16.93 2.69 -19.21
N MET A 24 16.91 3.95 -19.63
CA MET A 24 17.44 5.04 -18.85
C MET A 24 16.46 5.44 -17.76
N VAL A 25 16.92 5.42 -16.50
CA VAL A 25 16.15 5.94 -15.35
C VAL A 25 16.98 6.94 -14.56
N SER A 26 16.43 8.13 -14.35
CA SER A 26 17.02 9.19 -13.52
C SER A 26 15.95 9.84 -12.66
N GLY A 27 16.34 10.40 -11.52
CA GLY A 27 15.41 11.06 -10.61
C GLY A 27 16.12 11.84 -9.53
N ASP A 28 15.34 12.59 -8.76
CA ASP A 28 15.85 13.29 -7.58
C ASP A 28 14.78 13.36 -6.48
N VAL A 29 15.23 13.49 -5.24
CA VAL A 29 14.37 13.67 -4.07
C VAL A 29 14.77 14.95 -3.35
N ILE A 30 13.80 15.84 -3.19
CA ILE A 30 13.89 17.00 -2.30
C ILE A 30 13.08 16.65 -1.06
N GLY A 31 13.64 16.80 0.13
CA GLY A 31 12.93 16.54 1.37
C GLY A 31 13.75 16.93 2.59
N PRO A 32 13.21 16.76 3.80
CA PRO A 32 13.92 17.07 5.03
C PRO A 32 15.10 16.10 5.28
N GLY A 33 15.05 14.90 4.69
CA GLY A 33 16.08 13.89 4.79
C GLY A 33 17.30 14.17 3.91
N ARG A 34 18.44 13.56 4.27
CA ARG A 34 19.71 13.66 3.53
C ARG A 34 20.09 12.30 2.93
N LEU A 35 19.33 11.83 1.94
CA LEU A 35 19.57 10.55 1.27
C LEU A 35 20.79 10.56 0.32
N THR A 36 21.53 9.44 0.23
CA THR A 36 22.56 9.24 -0.80
C THR A 36 21.95 9.18 -2.20
N ARG A 37 22.76 9.54 -3.21
CA ARG A 37 22.33 9.52 -4.62
C ARG A 37 21.89 8.15 -5.10
N GLU A 38 22.53 7.08 -4.62
CA GLU A 38 22.16 5.71 -4.95
C GLU A 38 20.74 5.37 -4.46
N LYS A 39 20.43 5.73 -3.21
CA LYS A 39 19.08 5.55 -2.65
C LYS A 39 18.04 6.37 -3.40
N ILE A 40 18.38 7.60 -3.78
CA ILE A 40 17.51 8.48 -4.58
C ILE A 40 17.16 7.84 -5.93
N ASN A 41 18.15 7.28 -6.63
CA ASN A 41 17.92 6.60 -7.91
C ASN A 41 17.08 5.33 -7.75
N ASN A 42 17.33 4.53 -6.71
CA ASN A 42 16.55 3.33 -6.44
C ASN A 42 15.09 3.65 -6.11
N LEU A 43 14.85 4.66 -5.28
CA LEU A 43 13.50 5.14 -4.98
C LEU A 43 12.79 5.56 -6.27
N SER A 44 13.43 6.39 -7.10
CA SER A 44 12.85 6.87 -8.36
C SER A 44 12.46 5.73 -9.31
N LYS A 45 13.29 4.69 -9.43
CA LYS A 45 13.00 3.48 -10.22
C LYS A 45 11.77 2.73 -9.71
N GLU A 46 11.65 2.57 -8.39
CA GLU A 46 10.51 1.88 -7.80
C GLU A 46 9.20 2.62 -8.04
N VAL A 47 9.18 3.95 -7.92
CA VAL A 47 7.95 4.73 -8.17
C VAL A 47 7.48 4.58 -9.62
N VAL A 48 8.40 4.66 -10.60
CA VAL A 48 8.07 4.48 -12.03
C VAL A 48 7.50 3.08 -12.28
N LYS A 49 8.12 2.04 -11.69
CA LYS A 49 7.64 0.65 -11.81
C LYS A 49 6.20 0.50 -11.29
N PHE A 50 5.90 1.07 -10.13
CA PHE A 50 4.54 1.02 -9.57
C PHE A 50 3.51 1.69 -10.48
N LEU A 51 3.84 2.85 -11.05
CA LEU A 51 2.95 3.54 -12.00
C LEU A 51 2.71 2.72 -13.26
N SER A 52 3.75 2.17 -13.87
CA SER A 52 3.64 1.38 -15.11
C SER A 52 2.75 0.15 -14.90
N MET A 53 2.97 -0.58 -13.80
CA MET A 53 2.13 -1.72 -13.42
C MET A 53 0.67 -1.31 -13.18
N TYR A 54 0.44 -0.16 -12.55
CA TYR A 54 -0.90 0.33 -12.28
C TYR A 54 -1.62 0.83 -13.54
N ASN A 55 -0.92 1.53 -14.45
CA ASN A 55 -1.46 1.91 -15.76
C ASN A 55 -1.81 0.69 -16.62
N ALA A 56 -1.04 -0.40 -16.57
CA ALA A 56 -1.39 -1.65 -17.25
C ALA A 56 -2.73 -2.23 -16.74
N ILE A 57 -2.96 -2.16 -15.42
CA ILE A 57 -4.25 -2.54 -14.82
C ILE A 57 -5.37 -1.61 -15.31
N LEU A 58 -5.16 -0.29 -15.31
CA LEU A 58 -6.18 0.67 -15.73
C LEU A 58 -6.56 0.53 -17.21
N ARG A 59 -5.62 0.20 -18.09
CA ARG A 59 -5.92 -0.06 -19.51
C ARG A 59 -6.87 -1.26 -19.67
N ASP A 60 -6.71 -2.31 -18.87
CA ASP A 60 -7.56 -3.50 -18.92
C ASP A 60 -8.95 -3.27 -18.28
N TYR A 61 -8.99 -2.62 -17.12
CA TYR A 61 -10.21 -2.48 -16.31
C TYR A 61 -11.02 -1.19 -16.58
N ALA A 62 -10.41 -0.14 -17.13
CA ALA A 62 -11.08 1.14 -17.40
C ALA A 62 -10.83 1.72 -18.81
N GLY A 63 -9.93 1.11 -19.61
CA GLY A 63 -9.54 1.70 -20.90
C GLY A 63 -8.86 3.06 -20.73
N ALA A 64 -8.19 3.30 -19.61
CA ALA A 64 -7.69 4.61 -19.23
C ALA A 64 -6.27 4.53 -18.61
N GLU A 65 -5.66 5.70 -18.41
CA GLU A 65 -4.38 5.87 -17.71
C GLU A 65 -4.51 6.90 -16.60
N VAL A 66 -3.63 6.84 -15.59
CA VAL A 66 -3.57 7.86 -14.54
C VAL A 66 -3.29 9.23 -15.17
N PHE A 67 -4.18 10.18 -14.88
CA PHE A 67 -3.92 11.60 -15.12
C PHE A 67 -3.34 12.26 -13.87
N SER A 68 -3.95 12.02 -12.71
CA SER A 68 -3.43 12.43 -11.40
C SER A 68 -4.13 11.66 -10.27
N ILE A 69 -3.45 11.54 -9.13
CA ILE A 69 -4.04 11.01 -7.89
C ILE A 69 -3.71 11.96 -6.74
N GLU A 70 -4.71 12.29 -5.93
CA GLU A 70 -4.51 12.99 -4.66
C GLU A 70 -4.94 12.08 -3.51
N PHE A 71 -4.11 12.02 -2.47
CA PHE A 71 -4.37 11.33 -1.22
C PHE A 71 -4.38 12.34 -0.08
N GLU A 72 -5.34 12.23 0.82
CA GLU A 72 -5.29 12.79 2.16
C GLU A 72 -4.36 11.94 3.03
N LEU A 73 -3.57 12.58 3.89
CA LEU A 73 -2.71 11.91 4.84
C LEU A 73 -3.33 11.98 6.23
N HIS A 74 -3.97 10.89 6.62
CA HIS A 74 -4.63 10.78 7.92
C HIS A 74 -3.63 10.37 9.00
N ASN A 75 -3.53 11.14 10.08
CA ASN A 75 -2.69 10.79 11.23
C ASN A 75 -3.44 9.85 12.18
N LEU A 76 -2.79 8.76 12.57
CA LEU A 76 -3.31 7.85 13.60
C LEU A 76 -3.26 8.42 15.01
N ASP A 77 -2.27 9.25 15.32
CA ASP A 77 -2.07 9.84 16.65
C ASP A 77 -2.51 11.30 16.63
N GLU A 78 -3.78 11.54 16.94
CA GLU A 78 -4.38 12.88 16.99
C GLU A 78 -3.66 13.82 17.97
N ASN A 79 -3.03 13.30 19.02
CA ASN A 79 -2.28 14.11 19.99
C ASN A 79 -0.99 14.66 19.39
N SER A 80 -0.33 13.91 18.50
CA SER A 80 0.89 14.36 17.82
C SER A 80 0.67 15.49 16.82
N VAL A 81 -0.56 15.67 16.32
CA VAL A 81 -0.93 16.73 15.35
C VAL A 81 -0.75 18.13 15.96
N LYS A 82 -0.86 18.26 17.29
CA LYS A 82 -0.75 19.55 17.99
C LYS A 82 0.70 20.06 18.09
N THR A 83 1.69 19.21 17.90
CA THR A 83 3.10 19.51 18.17
C THR A 83 4.02 19.41 16.96
N LYS A 84 3.60 18.74 15.88
CA LYS A 84 4.39 18.51 14.67
C LYS A 84 3.69 19.01 13.41
N ILE A 85 4.47 19.47 12.45
CA ILE A 85 3.98 19.85 11.12
C ILE A 85 4.00 18.60 10.25
N PHE A 86 2.81 18.15 9.86
CA PHE A 86 2.59 17.02 8.97
C PHE A 86 2.00 17.49 7.63
N PRO A 87 2.39 16.87 6.50
CA PRO A 87 1.70 17.08 5.23
C PRO A 87 0.26 16.58 5.37
N LYS A 88 -0.67 17.33 4.79
CA LYS A 88 -2.09 16.95 4.75
C LYS A 88 -2.44 16.16 3.49
N SER A 89 -1.64 16.29 2.42
CA SER A 89 -1.87 15.57 1.18
C SER A 89 -0.59 15.03 0.55
N MET A 90 -0.79 14.01 -0.28
CA MET A 90 0.21 13.45 -1.19
C MET A 90 -0.38 13.43 -2.59
N VAL A 91 0.34 13.95 -3.56
CA VAL A 91 -0.12 14.07 -4.95
C VAL A 91 0.82 13.32 -5.88
N LEU A 92 0.25 12.52 -6.77
CA LEU A 92 0.92 11.82 -7.86
C LEU A 92 0.50 12.43 -9.21
N ILE A 93 1.48 12.95 -9.96
CA ILE A 93 1.27 13.53 -11.29
C ILE A 93 2.26 12.89 -12.26
N PRO A 94 1.82 11.98 -13.14
CA PRO A 94 2.65 11.53 -14.24
C PRO A 94 2.90 12.64 -15.25
N GLY A 95 3.88 12.47 -16.11
CA GLY A 95 4.15 13.26 -17.31
C GLY A 95 4.50 12.34 -18.46
N LYS A 96 4.18 12.73 -19.69
CA LYS A 96 4.48 11.91 -20.87
C LYS A 96 4.88 12.79 -22.05
N PHE A 97 5.92 12.38 -22.74
CA PHE A 97 6.30 12.93 -24.04
C PHE A 97 6.87 11.81 -24.90
N LYS A 98 6.30 11.59 -26.09
CA LYS A 98 6.58 10.39 -26.91
C LYS A 98 6.44 9.10 -26.08
N GLU A 99 7.49 8.28 -26.05
CA GLU A 99 7.56 7.04 -25.27
C GLU A 99 8.19 7.25 -23.87
N CYS A 100 8.61 8.48 -23.55
CA CYS A 100 9.23 8.79 -22.26
C CYS A 100 8.17 9.15 -21.22
N GLU A 101 8.38 8.63 -20.00
CA GLU A 101 7.49 8.83 -18.87
C GLU A 101 8.24 9.59 -17.76
N SER A 102 7.60 10.61 -17.21
CA SER A 102 8.05 11.24 -15.98
C SER A 102 7.00 11.12 -14.90
N LEU A 103 7.41 11.35 -13.67
CA LEU A 103 6.55 11.24 -12.53
C LEU A 103 6.95 12.23 -11.44
N LEU A 104 5.95 12.87 -10.87
CA LEU A 104 6.06 13.68 -9.67
C LEU A 104 5.23 13.05 -8.57
N LEU A 105 5.85 12.82 -7.42
CA LEU A 105 5.19 12.50 -6.16
C LEU A 105 5.55 13.59 -5.15
N ALA A 106 4.57 14.35 -4.66
CA ALA A 106 4.80 15.48 -3.77
C ALA A 106 3.93 15.39 -2.51
N LEU A 107 4.51 15.68 -1.35
CA LEU A 107 3.81 15.90 -0.10
C LEU A 107 3.50 17.39 0.05
N LYS A 108 2.29 17.74 0.49
CA LYS A 108 1.84 19.13 0.59
C LYS A 108 1.18 19.43 1.94
N PRO A 109 1.23 20.69 2.41
CA PRO A 109 0.57 21.11 3.65
C PRO A 109 -0.96 21.19 3.55
N GLU A 110 -1.53 21.16 2.34
CA GLU A 110 -2.95 21.40 2.10
C GLU A 110 -3.54 20.41 1.07
N THR A 111 -4.84 20.17 1.14
CA THR A 111 -5.62 19.32 0.22
C THR A 111 -6.44 20.17 -0.76
N GLY A 112 -6.61 19.70 -2.00
CA GLY A 112 -7.64 20.20 -2.95
C GLY A 112 -7.37 21.54 -3.64
N TYR A 113 -6.24 22.21 -3.42
CA TYR A 113 -5.98 23.54 -4.00
C TYR A 113 -5.22 23.55 -5.33
N MET A 114 -4.87 22.38 -5.88
CA MET A 114 -3.97 22.27 -7.03
C MET A 114 -4.72 22.21 -8.38
N ASP A 115 -4.25 23.00 -9.34
CA ASP A 115 -4.54 22.89 -10.76
C ASP A 115 -3.74 21.73 -11.35
N VAL A 116 -4.38 20.56 -11.37
CA VAL A 116 -3.82 19.31 -11.89
C VAL A 116 -3.46 19.40 -13.38
N HIS A 117 -4.18 20.19 -14.18
CA HIS A 117 -3.93 20.31 -15.62
C HIS A 117 -2.70 21.15 -15.92
N LYS A 118 -2.57 22.30 -15.24
CA LYS A 118 -1.35 23.12 -15.32
C LYS A 118 -0.13 22.36 -14.83
N SER A 119 -0.28 21.64 -13.72
CA SER A 119 0.78 20.79 -13.17
C SER A 119 1.20 19.71 -14.16
N ARG A 120 0.23 19.03 -14.80
CA ARG A 120 0.48 18.02 -15.82
C ARG A 120 1.20 18.60 -17.05
N ASN A 121 0.82 19.79 -17.49
CA ASN A 121 1.48 20.47 -18.61
C ASN A 121 2.95 20.79 -18.29
N SER A 122 3.23 21.26 -17.07
CA SER A 122 4.61 21.45 -16.60
C SER A 122 5.41 20.14 -16.61
N MET A 123 4.80 19.04 -16.16
CA MET A 123 5.43 17.71 -16.19
C MET A 123 5.70 17.22 -17.61
N ASN A 124 4.74 17.35 -18.53
CA ASN A 124 4.94 16.99 -19.93
C ASN A 124 6.04 17.84 -20.58
N ARG A 125 6.12 19.15 -20.27
CA ARG A 125 7.20 20.01 -20.76
C ARG A 125 8.56 19.59 -20.22
N ILE A 126 8.63 19.15 -18.96
CA ILE A 126 9.88 18.60 -18.39
C ILE A 126 10.24 17.28 -19.07
N SER A 127 9.28 16.38 -19.32
CA SER A 127 9.52 15.15 -20.09
C SER A 127 10.11 15.44 -21.47
N GLN A 128 9.58 16.46 -22.17
CA GLN A 128 10.11 16.89 -23.45
C GLN A 128 11.56 17.38 -23.33
N LEU A 129 11.84 18.28 -22.38
CA LEU A 129 13.20 18.81 -22.19
C LEU A 129 14.19 17.71 -21.80
N PHE A 130 13.76 16.72 -21.01
CA PHE A 130 14.60 15.59 -20.62
C PHE A 130 14.90 14.67 -21.80
N TYR A 131 13.91 14.44 -22.66
CA TYR A 131 14.10 13.70 -23.91
C TYR A 131 15.10 14.40 -24.85
N GLU A 132 15.01 15.73 -24.98
CA GLU A 132 15.99 16.51 -25.75
C GLU A 132 17.41 16.34 -25.15
N VAL A 133 17.53 16.37 -23.81
CA VAL A 133 18.81 16.12 -23.10
C VAL A 133 19.36 14.71 -23.36
N GLU A 134 18.50 13.70 -23.44
CA GLU A 134 18.85 12.32 -23.76
C GLU A 134 19.42 12.21 -25.18
N GLU A 135 18.74 12.80 -26.18
CA GLU A 135 19.22 12.84 -27.56
C GLU A 135 20.61 13.50 -27.67
N PHE A 136 20.88 14.56 -26.90
CA PHE A 136 22.19 15.21 -26.88
C PHE A 136 23.28 14.39 -26.17
N ALA A 137 22.92 13.66 -25.12
CA ALA A 137 23.86 12.89 -24.30
C ALA A 137 24.27 11.55 -24.93
N ASP A 138 23.55 11.08 -25.95
CA ASP A 138 23.87 9.87 -26.71
C ASP A 138 25.06 9.99 -27.68
N HIS A 139 25.83 11.08 -27.57
CA HIS A 139 27.08 11.24 -28.29
C HIS A 139 28.13 10.18 -27.88
N SER A 140 28.80 9.58 -28.87
CA SER A 140 29.79 8.50 -28.72
C SER A 140 30.99 8.79 -27.82
N ASN A 141 31.23 10.06 -27.46
CA ASN A 141 32.40 10.51 -26.69
C ASN A 141 32.14 10.54 -25.17
N LEU A 142 30.90 10.32 -24.73
CA LEU A 142 30.53 10.29 -23.32
C LEU A 142 30.51 8.86 -22.79
N SER A 143 31.36 8.56 -21.79
CA SER A 143 31.27 7.31 -21.04
C SER A 143 29.96 7.21 -20.27
N ASP A 144 29.48 5.99 -20.00
CA ASP A 144 28.21 5.76 -19.29
C ASP A 144 28.15 6.43 -17.91
N VAL A 145 29.28 6.45 -17.19
CA VAL A 145 29.41 7.14 -15.90
C VAL A 145 29.17 8.64 -16.05
N ASN A 146 29.74 9.25 -17.10
CA ASN A 146 29.57 10.67 -17.36
C ASN A 146 28.15 11.00 -17.84
N LYS A 147 27.54 10.14 -18.66
CA LYS A 147 26.13 10.25 -19.06
C LYS A 147 25.22 10.25 -17.83
N GLN A 148 25.40 9.28 -16.93
CA GLN A 148 24.58 9.18 -15.72
C GLN A 148 24.75 10.39 -14.79
N LEU A 149 25.98 10.90 -14.63
CA LEU A 149 26.24 12.13 -13.88
C LEU A 149 25.56 13.35 -14.51
N PHE A 150 25.56 13.45 -15.84
CA PHE A 150 24.90 14.50 -16.59
C PHE A 150 23.39 14.47 -16.39
N TYR A 151 22.76 13.30 -16.56
CA TYR A 151 21.33 13.12 -16.34
C TYR A 151 20.88 13.46 -14.93
N ASN A 152 21.64 13.03 -13.92
CA ASN A 152 21.34 13.35 -12.53
C ASN A 152 21.41 14.86 -12.26
N LYS A 153 22.31 15.60 -12.91
CA LYS A 153 22.34 17.07 -12.79
C LYS A 153 21.07 17.71 -13.35
N PHE A 154 20.55 17.21 -14.46
CA PHE A 154 19.29 17.70 -15.03
C PHE A 154 18.09 17.31 -14.18
N ALA A 155 18.03 16.07 -13.68
CA ALA A 155 17.00 15.64 -12.73
C ALA A 155 16.95 16.57 -11.51
N THR A 156 18.10 16.90 -10.90
CA THR A 156 18.13 17.86 -9.79
C THR A 156 17.66 19.25 -10.17
N ARG A 157 18.00 19.76 -11.37
CA ARG A 157 17.52 21.07 -11.83
C ARG A 157 16.00 21.06 -12.02
N PHE A 158 15.44 20.02 -12.62
CA PHE A 158 14.00 19.92 -12.85
C PHE A 158 13.23 19.71 -11.54
N SER A 159 13.74 18.91 -10.61
CA SER A 159 13.14 18.75 -9.28
C SER A 159 13.10 20.07 -8.51
N LYS A 160 14.17 20.86 -8.55
CA LYS A 160 14.19 22.20 -7.94
C LYS A 160 13.18 23.14 -8.58
N LYS A 161 13.03 23.09 -9.91
CA LYS A 161 12.02 23.87 -10.62
C LYS A 161 10.60 23.48 -10.20
N LEU A 162 10.28 22.17 -10.20
CA LEU A 162 8.98 21.66 -9.77
C LEU A 162 8.67 22.02 -8.32
N PHE A 163 9.67 21.92 -7.45
CA PHE A 163 9.55 22.33 -6.05
C PHE A 163 9.29 23.84 -5.91
N GLY A 164 10.02 24.67 -6.67
CA GLY A 164 9.77 26.11 -6.71
C GLY A 164 8.36 26.46 -7.20
N ASP A 165 7.88 25.78 -8.26
CA ASP A 165 6.53 26.00 -8.78
C ASP A 165 5.43 25.59 -7.77
N LEU A 166 5.68 24.57 -6.94
CA LEU A 166 4.82 24.18 -5.83
C LEU A 166 4.85 25.20 -4.68
N LEU A 167 6.03 25.70 -4.31
CA LEU A 167 6.20 26.67 -3.21
C LEU A 167 5.63 28.05 -3.53
N GLU A 168 5.87 28.52 -4.74
CA GLU A 168 5.34 29.79 -5.24
C GLU A 168 3.84 29.70 -5.56
N ASP A 169 3.22 28.56 -5.25
CA ASP A 169 1.79 28.30 -5.42
C ASP A 169 1.33 28.57 -6.87
N LYS A 170 2.24 28.42 -7.86
CA LYS A 170 1.94 28.65 -9.29
C LYS A 170 0.94 27.67 -9.85
N TRP A 171 0.71 26.56 -9.16
CA TRP A 171 -0.31 25.58 -9.48
C TRP A 171 -1.58 25.76 -8.64
N ASN A 172 -1.69 26.75 -7.76
CA ASN A 172 -2.89 26.90 -6.94
C ASN A 172 -4.04 27.58 -7.69
N LYS A 173 -5.21 26.94 -7.72
CA LYS A 173 -6.40 27.47 -8.42
C LYS A 173 -6.79 28.88 -7.96
N LYS A 174 -6.77 29.13 -6.64
CA LYS A 174 -7.15 30.42 -6.02
C LYS A 174 -6.25 31.58 -6.45
N LEU A 175 -4.93 31.35 -6.54
CA LEU A 175 -3.97 32.41 -6.90
C LEU A 175 -3.94 32.69 -8.41
N ILE A 176 -4.25 31.68 -9.22
CA ILE A 176 -4.23 31.81 -10.69
C ILE A 176 -5.48 32.54 -11.19
N GLY A 177 -6.51 32.75 -10.35
CA GLY A 177 -7.73 33.42 -10.77
C GLY A 177 -8.38 32.73 -11.97
N VAL A 178 -8.33 31.39 -12.01
CA VAL A 178 -8.86 30.60 -13.13
C VAL A 178 -10.37 30.89 -13.20
N SER A 179 -10.76 31.70 -14.19
CA SER A 179 -12.16 32.03 -14.48
C SER A 179 -12.83 31.00 -15.41
N THR A 180 -12.06 30.04 -15.93
CA THR A 180 -12.52 29.01 -16.87
C THR A 180 -12.63 27.66 -16.18
N SER A 181 -13.82 27.08 -16.18
CA SER A 181 -14.11 25.74 -15.67
C SER A 181 -13.19 24.69 -16.30
N ILE A 182 -12.52 23.89 -15.48
CA ILE A 182 -11.59 22.83 -15.88
C ILE A 182 -12.41 21.54 -16.14
N PRO A 183 -12.07 20.69 -17.14
CA PRO A 183 -12.87 19.51 -17.50
C PRO A 183 -12.99 18.42 -16.42
N THR A 184 -12.30 18.57 -15.28
CA THR A 184 -12.33 17.64 -14.15
C THR A 184 -12.92 18.29 -12.88
N GLU A 185 -13.59 19.44 -13.01
CA GLU A 185 -14.30 20.10 -11.91
C GLU A 185 -15.74 19.58 -11.80
N GLU A 186 -16.30 19.61 -10.58
CA GLU A 186 -17.63 19.06 -10.29
C GLU A 186 -18.73 19.60 -11.22
N GLU A 187 -18.62 20.87 -11.64
CA GLU A 187 -19.56 21.51 -12.57
C GLU A 187 -19.54 20.90 -13.98
N MET A 188 -18.40 20.38 -14.42
CA MET A 188 -18.20 19.75 -15.74
C MET A 188 -18.40 18.24 -15.71
N LEU A 189 -18.69 17.67 -14.53
CA LEU A 189 -18.72 16.24 -14.30
C LEU A 189 -20.14 15.75 -14.03
N SER A 190 -20.48 14.64 -14.66
CA SER A 190 -21.74 13.94 -14.48
C SER A 190 -21.52 12.68 -13.65
N ILE A 191 -22.09 12.63 -12.44
CA ILE A 191 -22.03 11.42 -11.60
C ILE A 191 -22.94 10.36 -12.20
N TYR A 192 -22.38 9.18 -12.49
CA TYR A 192 -23.12 8.07 -13.07
C TYR A 192 -23.13 6.81 -12.21
N ALA A 193 -22.27 6.69 -11.19
CA ALA A 193 -22.30 5.56 -10.26
C ALA A 193 -21.77 5.88 -8.86
N LYS A 194 -22.23 5.11 -7.87
CA LYS A 194 -21.84 5.24 -6.46
C LYS A 194 -21.61 3.88 -5.82
N ILE A 195 -20.52 3.75 -5.08
CA ILE A 195 -20.15 2.51 -4.39
C ILE A 195 -19.89 2.80 -2.92
N ILE A 196 -20.40 1.94 -2.05
CA ILE A 196 -20.15 1.99 -0.60
C ILE A 196 -19.48 0.69 -0.19
N SER A 197 -18.35 0.78 0.51
CA SER A 197 -17.56 -0.38 0.97
C SER A 197 -17.06 -0.18 2.40
N ASN A 198 -16.79 -1.27 3.11
CA ASN A 198 -16.01 -1.25 4.34
C ASN A 198 -14.50 -1.31 4.04
N VAL A 199 -13.69 -0.73 4.91
CA VAL A 199 -12.22 -0.67 4.81
C VAL A 199 -11.59 -1.34 6.02
N LYS A 200 -10.61 -2.24 5.79
CA LYS A 200 -9.76 -2.81 6.83
C LYS A 200 -8.29 -2.57 6.50
N ILE A 201 -7.52 -2.12 7.49
CA ILE A 201 -6.10 -1.80 7.37
C ILE A 201 -5.28 -2.85 8.13
N PHE A 202 -4.26 -3.40 7.46
CA PHE A 202 -3.36 -4.42 7.98
C PHE A 202 -1.98 -3.81 8.27
N TRP A 203 -1.80 -3.30 9.49
CA TRP A 203 -0.61 -2.66 10.04
C TRP A 203 0.58 -3.58 10.24
N HIS A 204 0.33 -4.86 10.52
CA HIS A 204 1.39 -5.84 10.69
C HIS A 204 2.07 -6.24 9.38
N LYS A 205 1.45 -5.92 8.24
CA LYS A 205 2.04 -6.15 6.92
C LYS A 205 2.95 -4.98 6.52
N LYS A 206 4.05 -5.31 5.84
CA LYS A 206 5.02 -4.33 5.33
C LYS A 206 5.22 -4.60 3.82
N PRO A 207 4.80 -3.70 2.91
CA PRO A 207 4.07 -2.44 3.17
C PRO A 207 2.66 -2.68 3.75
N ILE A 208 2.08 -1.64 4.35
CA ILE A 208 0.73 -1.68 4.91
C ILE A 208 -0.27 -1.97 3.78
N GLU A 209 -1.16 -2.93 4.00
CA GLU A 209 -2.22 -3.27 3.05
C GLU A 209 -3.57 -2.70 3.50
N ILE A 210 -4.38 -2.27 2.55
CA ILE A 210 -5.75 -1.78 2.79
C ILE A 210 -6.69 -2.55 1.88
N ASN A 211 -7.66 -3.25 2.49
CA ASN A 211 -8.62 -4.08 1.76
C ASN A 211 -10.06 -3.57 1.91
N LEU A 212 -10.83 -3.74 0.83
CA LEU A 212 -12.26 -3.46 0.79
C LEU A 212 -13.09 -4.72 1.02
N PHE A 213 -14.21 -4.57 1.73
CA PHE A 213 -15.17 -5.64 1.99
C PHE A 213 -16.61 -5.14 1.85
N ASN A 214 -17.53 -6.08 1.60
CA ASN A 214 -18.99 -5.87 1.54
C ASN A 214 -19.42 -4.67 0.67
N SER A 215 -18.83 -4.58 -0.52
CA SER A 215 -19.15 -3.52 -1.49
C SER A 215 -20.62 -3.58 -1.92
N LYS A 216 -21.31 -2.44 -1.83
CA LYS A 216 -22.67 -2.25 -2.33
C LYS A 216 -22.64 -1.26 -3.48
N PHE A 217 -23.19 -1.67 -4.62
CA PHE A 217 -23.27 -0.85 -5.83
C PHE A 217 -24.63 -0.17 -5.89
N ASN A 218 -24.63 1.16 -5.90
CA ASN A 218 -25.84 1.96 -6.02
C ASN A 218 -25.90 2.52 -7.44
N LYS A 219 -26.85 2.02 -8.22
CA LYS A 219 -27.14 2.55 -9.56
C LYS A 219 -27.65 3.98 -9.43
N VAL A 220 -26.94 4.92 -10.06
CA VAL A 220 -27.39 6.30 -10.20
C VAL A 220 -28.05 6.40 -11.57
N ARG A 221 -29.23 7.03 -11.64
CA ARG A 221 -29.88 7.27 -12.93
C ARG A 221 -28.93 8.07 -13.81
N LEU A 222 -28.61 7.53 -14.98
CA LEU A 222 -27.79 8.21 -15.96
C LEU A 222 -28.44 9.55 -16.32
N PRO A 223 -27.66 10.65 -16.41
CA PRO A 223 -28.20 11.97 -16.73
C PRO A 223 -28.51 12.14 -18.23
N PHE A 224 -28.55 11.06 -19.01
CA PHE A 224 -28.65 11.03 -20.46
C PHE A 224 -29.99 10.44 -20.92
N ASP A 225 -30.45 10.79 -22.12
CA ASP A 225 -31.55 10.10 -22.80
C ASP A 225 -31.10 8.69 -23.28
N ASP A 226 -32.03 7.83 -23.71
CA ASP A 226 -31.73 6.40 -23.99
C ASP A 226 -30.66 6.20 -25.08
N GLN A 227 -30.65 7.03 -26.12
CA GLN A 227 -29.64 6.92 -27.19
C GLN A 227 -28.26 7.38 -26.72
N GLN A 228 -28.22 8.45 -25.92
CA GLN A 228 -26.99 9.01 -25.38
C GLN A 228 -26.42 8.16 -24.26
N ALA A 229 -27.27 7.61 -23.40
CA ALA A 229 -26.89 6.68 -22.36
C ALA A 229 -26.20 5.44 -22.96
N PHE A 230 -26.62 4.96 -24.13
CA PHE A 230 -25.95 3.84 -24.81
C PHE A 230 -24.56 4.24 -25.32
N LYS A 231 -24.43 5.45 -25.86
CA LYS A 231 -23.12 5.98 -26.30
C LYS A 231 -22.18 6.18 -25.11
N HIS A 232 -22.69 6.69 -23.99
CA HIS A 232 -21.95 6.84 -22.73
C HIS A 232 -21.46 5.48 -22.20
N LEU A 233 -22.33 4.47 -22.21
CA LEU A 233 -22.02 3.11 -21.75
C LEU A 233 -20.79 2.49 -22.44
N LYS A 234 -20.53 2.84 -23.72
CA LYS A 234 -19.34 2.39 -24.45
C LYS A 234 -18.01 2.85 -23.83
N PHE A 235 -18.03 3.94 -23.06
CA PHE A 235 -16.84 4.56 -22.49
C PHE A 235 -16.85 4.61 -20.94
N ALA A 236 -18.00 4.36 -20.30
CA ALA A 236 -18.15 4.36 -18.85
C ALA A 236 -17.39 3.21 -18.17
N ILE A 237 -16.91 3.45 -16.95
CA ILE A 237 -16.29 2.40 -16.12
C ILE A 237 -17.38 1.74 -15.27
N SER A 238 -17.54 0.42 -15.39
CA SER A 238 -18.49 -0.35 -14.57
C SER A 238 -18.15 -0.29 -13.07
N GLU A 239 -19.16 -0.34 -12.21
CA GLU A 239 -18.98 -0.26 -10.75
C GLU A 239 -18.03 -1.34 -10.20
N PRO A 240 -18.11 -2.60 -10.63
CA PRO A 240 -17.22 -3.63 -10.12
C PRO A 240 -15.76 -3.42 -10.58
N SER A 241 -15.55 -2.96 -11.82
CA SER A 241 -14.22 -2.56 -12.30
C SER A 241 -13.67 -1.38 -11.52
N ALA A 242 -14.51 -0.38 -11.23
CA ALA A 242 -14.14 0.74 -10.38
C ALA A 242 -13.76 0.29 -8.97
N ASN A 243 -14.52 -0.61 -8.35
CA ASN A 243 -14.20 -1.16 -7.03
C ASN A 243 -12.84 -1.87 -7.00
N PHE A 244 -12.50 -2.62 -8.06
CA PHE A 244 -11.17 -3.22 -8.22
C PHE A 244 -10.07 -2.17 -8.35
N ILE A 245 -10.28 -1.16 -9.19
CA ILE A 245 -9.33 -0.04 -9.38
C ILE A 245 -9.09 0.69 -8.06
N VAL A 246 -10.14 0.98 -7.30
CA VAL A 246 -10.04 1.60 -5.97
C VAL A 246 -9.20 0.75 -5.01
N ALA A 247 -9.46 -0.55 -4.93
CA ALA A 247 -8.68 -1.46 -4.07
C ALA A 247 -7.18 -1.45 -4.43
N LYS A 248 -6.85 -1.35 -5.72
CA LYS A 248 -5.46 -1.20 -6.18
C LYS A 248 -4.89 0.19 -5.90
N THR A 249 -5.71 1.24 -5.97
CA THR A 249 -5.32 2.62 -5.65
C THR A 249 -4.92 2.79 -4.19
N LEU A 250 -5.65 2.15 -3.27
CA LEU A 250 -5.33 2.16 -1.83
C LEU A 250 -3.94 1.57 -1.55
N ASN A 251 -3.66 0.39 -2.13
CA ASN A 251 -2.36 -0.28 -1.99
C ASN A 251 -1.22 0.45 -2.72
N LEU A 252 -1.52 1.11 -3.84
CA LEU A 252 -0.58 2.00 -4.50
C LEU A 252 -0.23 3.17 -3.57
N GLY A 253 -1.24 3.80 -2.95
CA GLY A 253 -1.06 4.89 -2.00
C GLY A 253 -0.11 4.52 -0.86
N THR A 254 -0.33 3.39 -0.19
CA THR A 254 0.54 2.94 0.92
C THR A 254 1.97 2.67 0.45
N SER A 255 2.14 2.09 -0.75
CA SER A 255 3.45 1.83 -1.35
C SER A 255 4.19 3.13 -1.67
N LEU A 256 3.53 4.08 -2.35
CA LEU A 256 4.09 5.39 -2.70
C LEU A 256 4.44 6.19 -1.45
N PHE A 257 3.58 6.16 -0.43
CA PHE A 257 3.81 6.87 0.81
C PHE A 257 5.02 6.30 1.57
N ASN A 258 5.20 4.97 1.59
CA ASN A 258 6.41 4.37 2.17
C ASN A 258 7.68 4.85 1.46
N LEU A 259 7.66 5.01 0.13
CA LEU A 259 8.78 5.59 -0.64
C LEU A 259 9.02 7.07 -0.29
N ALA A 260 7.96 7.88 -0.23
CA ALA A 260 8.05 9.29 0.17
C ALA A 260 8.61 9.44 1.59
N ASN A 261 8.24 8.52 2.49
CA ASN A 261 8.70 8.49 3.87
C ASN A 261 10.15 8.01 3.99
N MET A 262 10.62 7.09 3.12
CA MET A 262 12.06 6.80 3.00
C MET A 262 12.85 8.06 2.59
N GLY A 263 12.25 8.93 1.76
CA GLY A 263 12.74 10.27 1.42
C GLY A 263 13.07 11.18 2.60
N THR A 264 12.50 10.91 3.78
CA THR A 264 12.70 11.74 5.00
C THR A 264 13.87 11.31 5.87
N LEU A 265 14.49 10.16 5.57
CA LEU A 265 15.58 9.64 6.39
C LEU A 265 16.83 10.53 6.26
N ASP A 266 17.43 10.88 7.40
CA ASP A 266 18.78 11.43 7.45
C ASP A 266 19.78 10.27 7.54
N ASP A 267 20.54 10.04 6.47
CA ASP A 267 21.52 8.96 6.42
C ASP A 267 22.61 9.08 7.49
N PHE A 268 22.94 10.29 7.95
CA PHE A 268 23.91 10.47 9.02
C PHE A 268 23.32 10.08 10.36
N GLN A 269 22.05 10.42 10.61
CA GLN A 269 21.34 9.97 11.80
C GLN A 269 21.20 8.43 11.81
N ASP A 270 20.85 7.83 10.66
CA ASP A 270 20.79 6.39 10.46
C ASP A 270 22.14 5.71 10.77
N ASN A 271 23.25 6.29 10.29
CA ASN A 271 24.59 5.78 10.55
C ASN A 271 25.02 5.92 12.01
N ILE A 272 24.70 7.04 12.67
CA ILE A 272 24.96 7.22 14.11
C ILE A 272 24.18 6.20 14.92
N ILE A 273 22.90 5.95 14.59
CA ILE A 273 22.09 4.96 15.31
C ILE A 273 22.64 3.55 15.10
N LYS A 274 23.04 3.18 13.88
CA LYS A 274 23.72 1.91 13.62
C LYS A 274 24.97 1.78 14.50
N PHE A 275 25.82 2.80 14.51
CA PHE A 275 27.03 2.83 15.34
C PHE A 275 26.69 2.60 16.82
N LEU A 276 25.74 3.36 17.38
CA LEU A 276 25.31 3.24 18.77
C LEU A 276 24.76 1.84 19.10
N ILE A 277 23.95 1.26 18.20
CA ILE A 277 23.39 -0.09 18.38
C ILE A 277 24.48 -1.17 18.30
N VAL A 278 25.45 -1.02 17.40
CA VAL A 278 26.59 -1.95 17.29
C VAL A 278 27.45 -1.87 18.55
N ARG A 279 27.75 -0.67 19.03
CA ARG A 279 28.54 -0.48 20.26
C ARG A 279 27.83 -1.06 21.47
N PHE A 280 26.53 -0.78 21.60
CA PHE A 280 25.69 -1.38 22.64
C PHE A 280 25.70 -2.91 22.56
N SER A 281 25.51 -3.47 21.36
CA SER A 281 25.56 -4.92 21.12
C SER A 281 26.89 -5.55 21.55
N LYS A 282 28.02 -4.89 21.28
CA LYS A 282 29.36 -5.35 21.71
C LYS A 282 29.47 -5.39 23.23
N GLU A 283 29.02 -4.35 23.94
CA GLU A 283 29.11 -4.30 25.41
C GLU A 283 28.23 -5.34 26.11
N ILE A 284 27.08 -5.68 25.52
CA ILE A 284 26.19 -6.69 26.10
C ILE A 284 26.54 -8.12 25.68
N GLN A 285 27.43 -8.32 24.69
CA GLN A 285 27.77 -9.63 24.14
C GLN A 285 28.46 -10.55 25.17
N ASP A 286 29.19 -9.96 26.12
CA ASP A 286 29.92 -10.70 27.15
C ASP A 286 29.03 -11.21 28.30
N PHE A 287 27.77 -10.77 28.36
CA PHE A 287 26.82 -11.21 29.37
C PHE A 287 26.26 -12.60 29.05
N LYS A 288 26.79 -13.60 29.76
CA LYS A 288 26.36 -15.01 29.61
C LYS A 288 25.16 -15.41 30.49
N LYS A 289 24.63 -14.49 31.30
CA LYS A 289 23.51 -14.77 32.23
C LYS A 289 22.19 -14.34 31.61
N LEU A 290 21.16 -15.16 31.84
CA LEU A 290 19.78 -14.80 31.51
C LEU A 290 19.30 -13.68 32.45
N ILE A 291 18.74 -12.61 31.90
CA ILE A 291 18.23 -11.46 32.63
C ILE A 291 16.81 -11.13 32.22
N THR A 292 16.09 -10.40 33.08
CA THR A 292 14.73 -9.89 32.80
C THR A 292 14.79 -8.64 31.91
N GLY A 293 13.69 -8.32 31.23
CA GLY A 293 13.60 -7.12 30.40
C GLY A 293 13.84 -5.82 31.17
N GLU A 294 13.38 -5.72 32.42
CA GLU A 294 13.65 -4.56 33.28
C GLU A 294 15.13 -4.40 33.62
N LEU A 295 15.82 -5.51 33.94
CA LEU A 295 17.25 -5.48 34.21
C LEU A 295 18.04 -5.14 32.94
N PHE A 296 17.57 -5.59 31.77
CA PHE A 296 18.14 -5.22 30.48
C PHE A 296 18.00 -3.72 30.20
N VAL A 297 16.81 -3.15 30.39
CA VAL A 297 16.55 -1.69 30.25
C VAL A 297 17.46 -0.89 31.19
N ASN A 298 17.58 -1.30 32.45
CA ASN A 298 18.45 -0.65 33.42
C ASN A 298 19.94 -0.75 33.03
N THR A 299 20.36 -1.89 32.48
CA THR A 299 21.73 -2.07 31.98
C THR A 299 21.99 -1.16 30.78
N LEU A 300 21.04 -1.07 29.86
CA LEU A 300 21.12 -0.15 28.72
C LEU A 300 21.20 1.31 29.18
N TYR A 301 20.39 1.75 30.14
CA TYR A 301 20.49 3.13 30.62
C TYR A 301 21.88 3.43 31.21
N LYS A 302 22.52 2.48 31.89
CA LYS A 302 23.91 2.65 32.37
C LYS A 302 24.91 2.75 31.21
N ILE A 303 24.75 1.92 30.18
CA ILE A 303 25.61 1.94 28.99
C ILE A 303 25.42 3.26 28.23
N LEU A 304 24.17 3.69 27.99
CA LEU A 304 23.85 4.94 27.32
C LEU A 304 24.39 6.16 28.08
N LEU A 305 24.31 6.18 29.42
CA LEU A 305 24.91 7.25 30.22
C LEU A 305 26.44 7.31 30.07
N THR A 306 27.08 6.15 29.92
CA THR A 306 28.52 6.05 29.71
C THR A 306 28.90 6.55 28.30
N LEU A 307 28.17 6.11 27.28
CA LEU A 307 28.32 6.60 25.91
C LEU A 307 28.05 8.10 25.82
N GLU A 308 27.01 8.61 26.46
CA GLU A 308 26.69 10.04 26.50
C GLU A 308 27.84 10.87 27.08
N ARG A 309 28.51 10.39 28.14
CA ARG A 309 29.72 11.04 28.67
C ARG A 309 30.86 11.06 27.66
N TYR A 310 31.11 9.96 26.96
CA TYR A 310 32.16 9.91 25.92
C TYR A 310 31.84 10.84 24.75
N LEU A 311 30.58 10.87 24.31
CA LEU A 311 30.13 11.74 23.23
C LEU A 311 30.18 13.21 23.63
N ASN A 312 29.87 13.55 24.88
CA ASN A 312 30.02 14.92 25.38
C ASN A 312 31.49 15.36 25.36
N LYS A 313 32.43 14.52 25.78
CA LYS A 313 33.88 14.81 25.64
C LYS A 313 34.30 14.98 24.18
N TYR A 314 33.83 14.11 23.29
CA TYR A 314 34.07 14.24 21.85
C TYR A 314 33.59 15.60 21.32
N LEU A 315 32.41 16.06 21.75
CA LEU A 315 31.84 17.36 21.38
C LEU A 315 32.64 18.53 21.96
N GLU A 316 33.15 18.41 23.19
CA GLU A 316 34.05 19.40 23.79
C GLU A 316 35.36 19.52 23.00
N PHE A 317 35.98 18.40 22.64
CA PHE A 317 37.18 18.41 21.80
C PHE A 317 36.90 18.99 20.42
N SER A 318 35.76 18.64 19.82
CA SER A 318 35.32 19.22 18.54
C SER A 318 35.15 20.73 18.63
N LYS A 319 34.54 21.25 19.71
CA LYS A 319 34.45 22.69 19.95
C LYS A 319 35.82 23.34 20.16
N SER A 320 36.73 22.68 20.86
CA SER A 320 38.10 23.19 21.04
C SER A 320 38.86 23.28 19.72
N PHE A 321 38.64 22.34 18.80
CA PHE A 321 39.22 22.39 17.45
C PHE A 321 38.76 23.64 16.69
N LEU A 322 37.49 24.05 16.84
CA LEU A 322 36.97 25.28 16.22
C LEU A 322 37.73 26.55 16.63
N THR A 323 38.41 26.53 17.77
CA THR A 323 39.19 27.67 18.30
C THR A 323 40.67 27.65 17.89
N THR A 324 41.14 26.65 17.16
CA THR A 324 42.56 26.50 16.78
C THR A 324 43.02 27.50 15.72
N GLY A 325 42.10 28.13 15.01
CA GLY A 325 42.42 29.09 13.94
C GLY A 325 43.00 28.45 12.67
N ALA A 326 42.96 27.12 12.54
CA ALA A 326 43.47 26.44 11.35
C ALA A 326 42.75 26.90 10.06
N THR A 327 43.50 26.94 8.98
CA THR A 327 43.06 27.39 7.66
C THR A 327 43.54 26.42 6.59
N GLY A 328 42.71 26.16 5.58
CA GLY A 328 43.07 25.26 4.50
C GLY A 328 41.87 24.94 3.62
N ASP A 329 42.05 24.00 2.71
CA ASP A 329 40.92 23.39 2.02
C ASP A 329 40.13 22.46 2.96
N LEU A 330 38.92 22.07 2.56
CA LEU A 330 38.06 21.25 3.41
C LEU A 330 38.69 19.91 3.78
N SER A 331 39.49 19.32 2.88
CA SER A 331 40.14 18.02 3.09
C SER A 331 41.26 18.14 4.12
N GLU A 332 42.11 19.17 3.99
CA GLU A 332 43.16 19.53 4.95
C GLU A 332 42.59 19.82 6.33
N LEU A 333 41.48 20.55 6.41
CA LEU A 333 40.82 20.84 7.67
C LEU A 333 40.18 19.60 8.31
N THR A 334 39.57 18.71 7.53
CA THR A 334 39.01 17.44 8.05
C THR A 334 40.08 16.45 8.48
N GLU A 335 41.23 16.42 7.80
CA GLU A 335 42.37 15.61 8.19
C GLU A 335 43.00 16.16 9.47
N SER A 336 43.20 17.48 9.53
CA SER A 336 43.66 18.18 10.74
C SER A 336 42.70 17.95 11.91
N PHE A 337 41.40 17.93 11.67
CA PHE A 337 40.38 17.60 12.65
C PHE A 337 40.51 16.15 13.13
N LYS A 338 40.64 15.18 12.21
CA LYS A 338 40.87 13.76 12.55
C LYS A 338 42.11 13.63 13.44
N LEU A 339 43.23 14.19 13.00
CA LEU A 339 44.49 14.14 13.74
C LEU A 339 44.39 14.84 15.11
N PHE A 340 43.72 15.99 15.19
CA PHE A 340 43.51 16.71 16.45
C PHE A 340 42.67 15.88 17.43
N LEU A 341 41.58 15.27 16.95
CA LEU A 341 40.74 14.39 17.75
C LEU A 341 41.48 13.14 18.18
N LEU A 342 42.19 12.45 17.28
CA LEU A 342 42.94 11.24 17.62
C LEU A 342 44.07 11.57 18.61
N LYS A 343 44.78 12.69 18.43
CA LYS A 343 45.85 13.10 19.35
C LYS A 343 45.35 13.40 20.77
N ARG A 344 44.11 13.87 20.92
CA ARG A 344 43.49 14.14 22.23
C ARG A 344 42.63 12.97 22.76
N GLY A 345 42.08 12.16 21.88
CA GLY A 345 41.03 11.17 22.16
C GLY A 345 41.46 9.70 22.07
N ASN A 346 42.51 9.34 21.31
CA ASN A 346 42.99 7.95 21.23
C ASN A 346 43.50 7.40 22.57
N LEU A 347 43.80 8.27 23.54
CA LEU A 347 44.18 7.86 24.88
C LEU A 347 42.97 7.47 25.76
N GLU A 348 41.73 7.71 25.30
CA GLU A 348 40.52 7.50 26.10
C GLU A 348 39.57 6.40 25.56
N ASN A 349 39.29 6.31 24.24
CA ASN A 349 38.37 5.29 23.67
C ASN A 349 38.52 5.14 22.13
N GLU A 350 38.53 3.90 21.63
CA GLU A 350 38.57 3.54 20.18
C GLU A 350 37.36 4.08 19.39
N ASP A 351 36.23 4.32 20.06
CA ASP A 351 35.00 4.84 19.45
C ASP A 351 35.15 6.23 18.81
N PHE A 352 36.18 7.00 19.19
CA PHE A 352 36.43 8.35 18.68
C PHE A 352 36.76 8.35 17.19
N GLU A 353 37.44 7.33 16.69
CA GLU A 353 37.80 7.25 15.26
C GLU A 353 36.56 7.01 14.40
N GLU A 354 35.72 6.04 14.75
CA GLU A 354 34.50 5.72 13.99
C GLU A 354 33.54 6.94 13.94
N ILE A 355 33.37 7.65 15.05
CA ILE A 355 32.54 8.86 15.10
C ILE A 355 33.17 10.00 14.28
N ALA A 356 34.49 10.16 14.35
CA ALA A 356 35.20 11.15 13.54
C ALA A 356 35.01 10.89 12.04
N GLU A 357 35.02 9.64 11.59
CA GLU A 357 34.74 9.30 10.19
C GLU A 357 33.31 9.61 9.75
N ILE A 358 32.33 9.40 10.63
CA ILE A 358 30.94 9.81 10.37
C ILE A 358 30.86 11.34 10.29
N ALA A 359 31.52 12.05 11.22
CA ALA A 359 31.55 13.51 11.26
C ALA A 359 32.25 14.13 10.03
N ILE A 360 33.38 13.58 9.60
CA ILE A 360 34.12 14.04 8.42
C ILE A 360 33.27 13.89 7.16
N ARG A 361 32.61 12.73 6.98
CA ARG A 361 31.66 12.54 5.87
C ARG A 361 30.49 13.52 5.95
N PHE A 362 30.01 13.82 7.15
CA PHE A 362 28.97 14.82 7.37
C PHE A 362 29.43 16.23 6.98
N ILE A 363 30.64 16.62 7.37
CA ILE A 363 31.24 17.93 7.09
C ILE A 363 31.44 18.11 5.59
N HIS A 364 32.04 17.13 4.91
CA HIS A 364 32.25 17.16 3.46
C HIS A 364 30.96 17.34 2.66
N ARG A 365 29.86 16.79 3.16
CA ARG A 365 28.55 16.88 2.51
C ARG A 365 27.80 18.17 2.82
N SER A 366 28.09 18.80 3.95
CA SER A 366 27.33 19.96 4.46
C SER A 366 28.00 21.30 4.18
N ALA A 367 29.32 21.33 4.02
CA ALA A 367 30.06 22.55 3.77
C ALA A 367 29.75 23.13 2.39
N ILE A 368 29.51 24.44 2.34
CA ILE A 368 29.14 25.18 1.12
C ILE A 368 30.39 25.57 0.32
N SER A 369 31.46 26.02 0.99
CA SER A 369 32.77 26.25 0.39
C SER A 369 33.68 25.04 0.65
N LYS A 370 34.59 24.78 -0.29
CA LYS A 370 35.57 23.68 -0.20
C LYS A 370 37.02 24.16 -0.14
N GLU A 371 37.26 25.45 -0.37
CA GLU A 371 38.59 26.04 -0.49
C GLU A 371 38.70 27.26 0.43
N ASN A 372 39.91 27.55 0.92
CA ASN A 372 40.24 28.73 1.72
C ASN A 372 39.33 28.95 2.94
N LEU A 373 39.06 27.87 3.67
CA LEU A 373 38.20 27.90 4.85
C LEU A 373 39.02 28.20 6.10
N ARG A 374 38.42 28.93 7.04
CA ARG A 374 38.86 28.90 8.44
C ARG A 374 38.01 27.89 9.20
N VAL A 375 38.60 27.12 10.11
CA VAL A 375 37.85 26.10 10.85
C VAL A 375 36.62 26.68 11.57
N ILE A 376 36.67 27.91 12.07
CA ILE A 376 35.53 28.57 12.73
C ILE A 376 34.29 28.70 11.82
N GLU A 377 34.48 28.75 10.51
CA GLU A 377 33.41 28.80 9.51
C GLU A 377 32.63 27.48 9.43
N LEU A 378 33.21 26.38 9.92
CA LEU A 378 32.54 25.07 10.05
C LEU A 378 31.69 24.96 11.32
N SER A 379 31.68 25.97 12.21
CA SER A 379 30.98 25.93 13.50
C SER A 379 29.50 25.55 13.40
N SER A 380 28.78 26.06 12.40
CA SER A 380 27.37 25.71 12.17
C SER A 380 27.18 24.23 11.80
N VAL A 381 28.07 23.68 10.97
CA VAL A 381 28.10 22.27 10.55
C VAL A 381 28.37 21.38 11.77
N PHE A 382 29.36 21.74 12.59
CA PHE A 382 29.69 21.04 13.83
C PHE A 382 28.55 21.06 14.85
N ASN A 383 27.93 22.22 15.06
CA ASN A 383 26.80 22.36 15.98
C ASN A 383 25.60 21.51 15.52
N TYR A 384 25.30 21.49 14.22
CA TYR A 384 24.23 20.65 13.69
C TYR A 384 24.55 19.16 13.87
N PHE A 385 25.78 18.73 13.59
CA PHE A 385 26.20 17.34 13.86
C PHE A 385 26.04 16.97 15.34
N SER A 386 26.40 17.88 16.26
CA SER A 386 26.20 17.70 17.70
C SER A 386 24.73 17.46 18.07
N GLU A 387 23.82 18.21 17.48
CA GLU A 387 22.38 18.04 17.72
C GLU A 387 21.84 16.73 17.13
N ILE A 388 22.31 16.30 15.94
CA ILE A 388 21.96 14.97 15.39
C ILE A 388 22.42 13.87 16.37
N LEU A 389 23.65 13.96 16.87
CA LEU A 389 24.24 12.96 17.75
C LEU A 389 23.45 12.83 19.06
N LYS A 390 23.12 13.94 19.72
CA LYS A 390 22.28 13.96 20.93
C LYS A 390 20.89 13.39 20.66
N ARG A 391 20.25 13.82 19.57
CA ARG A 391 18.92 13.32 19.17
C ARG A 391 18.93 11.82 18.90
N SER A 392 19.99 11.28 18.30
CA SER A 392 20.14 9.84 18.08
C SER A 392 20.20 9.04 19.38
N LEU A 393 20.91 9.53 20.40
CA LEU A 393 20.92 8.92 21.74
C LEU A 393 19.53 8.93 22.37
N GLU A 394 18.83 10.07 22.30
CA GLU A 394 17.48 10.21 22.84
C GLU A 394 16.48 9.29 22.15
N ILE A 395 16.59 9.12 20.83
CA ILE A 395 15.79 8.14 20.08
C ILE A 395 15.99 6.76 20.66
N ILE A 396 17.23 6.28 20.82
CA ILE A 396 17.50 4.94 21.36
C ILE A 396 16.95 4.79 22.79
N LYS A 397 17.14 5.82 23.62
CA LYS A 397 16.66 5.85 25.02
C LYS A 397 15.14 5.71 25.11
N ASN A 398 14.43 6.37 24.19
CA ASN A 398 12.96 6.40 24.17
C ASN A 398 12.36 5.20 23.43
N SER A 399 12.99 4.71 22.36
CA SER A 399 12.41 3.68 21.50
C SER A 399 12.60 2.26 22.03
N LEU A 400 13.62 2.01 22.85
CA LEU A 400 13.89 0.65 23.32
C LEU A 400 12.76 0.10 24.22
N PRO A 401 12.26 0.82 25.25
CA PRO A 401 11.16 0.31 26.04
C PRO A 401 9.94 -0.06 25.19
N HIS A 402 9.58 0.78 24.21
CA HIS A 402 8.46 0.46 23.30
C HIS A 402 8.73 -0.75 22.42
N TYR A 403 9.96 -0.88 21.90
CA TYR A 403 10.36 -2.05 21.15
C TYR A 403 10.24 -3.32 22.00
N LEU A 404 10.70 -3.30 23.24
CA LEU A 404 10.63 -4.44 24.16
C LEU A 404 9.17 -4.78 24.51
N SER A 405 8.32 -3.79 24.77
CA SER A 405 6.89 -4.01 24.99
C SER A 405 6.24 -4.67 23.77
N ARG A 406 6.47 -4.13 22.57
CA ARG A 406 5.97 -4.69 21.31
C ARG A 406 6.49 -6.11 21.09
N ARG A 407 7.79 -6.34 21.30
CA ARG A 407 8.44 -7.65 21.17
C ARG A 407 7.80 -8.64 22.13
N ARG A 408 7.62 -8.29 23.40
CA ARG A 408 7.04 -9.18 24.41
C ARG A 408 5.61 -9.55 24.08
N LEU A 409 4.77 -8.60 23.68
CA LEU A 409 3.40 -8.87 23.22
C LEU A 409 3.39 -9.83 22.01
N LYS A 410 4.32 -9.66 21.06
CA LYS A 410 4.46 -10.59 19.93
C LYS A 410 4.96 -11.97 20.35
N THR A 411 5.87 -12.06 21.32
CA THR A 411 6.33 -13.34 21.87
C THR A 411 5.18 -14.07 22.55
N LEU A 412 4.41 -13.40 23.42
CA LEU A 412 3.23 -13.98 24.08
C LEU A 412 2.18 -14.44 23.05
N THR A 413 1.93 -13.60 22.04
CA THR A 413 1.07 -13.95 20.90
C THR A 413 1.58 -15.24 20.24
N LYS A 414 2.87 -15.29 19.90
CA LYS A 414 3.47 -16.47 19.27
C LYS A 414 3.32 -17.72 20.13
N GLU A 415 3.66 -17.65 21.42
CA GLU A 415 3.54 -18.78 22.36
C GLU A 415 2.11 -19.30 22.42
N LEU A 416 1.12 -18.41 22.62
CA LEU A 416 -0.30 -18.77 22.61
C LEU A 416 -0.69 -19.47 21.31
N PHE A 417 -0.33 -18.87 20.17
CA PHE A 417 -0.73 -19.40 18.86
C PHE A 417 0.02 -20.68 18.46
N ASP A 418 1.29 -20.84 18.86
CA ASP A 418 2.05 -22.06 18.63
C ASP A 418 1.45 -23.22 19.46
N ASN A 419 1.09 -22.98 20.74
CA ASN A 419 0.41 -23.96 21.57
C ASN A 419 -0.98 -24.34 21.01
N LEU A 420 -1.76 -23.35 20.57
CA LEU A 420 -3.04 -23.60 19.91
C LEU A 420 -2.86 -24.44 18.64
N MET A 421 -1.87 -24.12 17.82
CA MET A 421 -1.55 -24.88 16.61
C MET A 421 -1.11 -26.30 16.95
N GLU A 422 -0.37 -26.53 18.03
CA GLU A 422 -0.05 -27.88 18.51
C GLU A 422 -1.29 -28.64 18.99
N LYS A 423 -2.17 -28.00 19.78
CA LYS A 423 -3.45 -28.59 20.22
C LYS A 423 -4.29 -29.01 19.01
N PHE A 424 -4.52 -28.12 18.05
CA PHE A 424 -5.23 -28.44 16.82
C PHE A 424 -4.51 -29.47 15.95
N ARG A 425 -3.17 -29.57 15.99
CA ARG A 425 -2.44 -30.63 15.26
C ARG A 425 -2.71 -32.02 15.81
N ARG A 426 -3.03 -32.15 17.11
CA ARG A 426 -3.39 -33.40 17.79
C ARG A 426 -4.86 -33.76 17.63
N GLU A 427 -5.71 -32.78 17.33
CA GLU A 427 -7.12 -33.01 17.01
C GLU A 427 -7.31 -33.90 15.78
N GLN A 428 -8.43 -34.59 15.75
CA GLN A 428 -8.81 -35.38 14.58
C GLN A 428 -9.13 -34.46 13.40
N LYS A 429 -8.90 -34.99 12.18
CA LYS A 429 -9.44 -34.36 10.98
C LYS A 429 -10.98 -34.44 11.07
N PRO A 430 -11.73 -33.33 10.90
CA PRO A 430 -11.34 -32.08 10.23
C PRO A 430 -11.01 -30.89 11.14
N ALA A 431 -11.31 -31.00 12.44
CA ALA A 431 -11.13 -29.91 13.42
C ALA A 431 -9.72 -29.32 13.39
N LYS A 432 -8.71 -30.18 13.15
CA LYS A 432 -7.33 -29.78 12.90
C LYS A 432 -7.18 -28.69 11.82
N ILE A 433 -7.77 -28.87 10.65
CA ILE A 433 -7.56 -28.00 9.48
C ILE A 433 -8.31 -26.69 9.67
N LEU A 434 -9.60 -26.78 10.03
CA LEU A 434 -10.45 -25.61 10.19
C LEU A 434 -10.05 -24.77 11.40
N GLY A 435 -9.71 -25.44 12.52
CA GLY A 435 -9.21 -24.80 13.73
C GLY A 435 -7.93 -24.02 13.45
N SER A 436 -6.95 -24.64 12.77
CA SER A 436 -5.71 -23.97 12.36
C SER A 436 -5.98 -22.71 11.52
N LYS A 437 -6.92 -22.77 10.56
CA LYS A 437 -7.25 -21.61 9.71
C LYS A 437 -7.90 -20.46 10.50
N LEU A 438 -8.81 -20.76 11.43
CA LEU A 438 -9.46 -19.75 12.27
C LEU A 438 -8.47 -19.11 13.25
N VAL A 439 -7.60 -19.93 13.84
CA VAL A 439 -6.53 -19.51 14.75
C VAL A 439 -5.54 -18.57 14.05
N GLU A 440 -5.10 -18.89 12.83
CA GLU A 440 -4.23 -17.99 12.05
C GLU A 440 -4.91 -16.66 11.70
N LYS A 441 -6.20 -16.66 11.32
CA LYS A 441 -6.95 -15.41 11.09
C LYS A 441 -7.07 -14.56 12.35
N PHE A 442 -7.26 -15.19 13.52
CA PHE A 442 -7.33 -14.47 14.79
C PHE A 442 -5.95 -13.90 15.18
N LYS A 443 -4.88 -14.67 14.96
CA LYS A 443 -3.49 -14.22 15.12
C LYS A 443 -3.19 -12.96 14.31
N GLU A 444 -3.60 -12.93 13.03
CA GLU A 444 -3.45 -11.74 12.19
C GLU A 444 -4.16 -10.50 12.78
N GLU A 445 -5.34 -10.67 13.38
CA GLU A 445 -6.07 -9.59 14.04
C GLU A 445 -5.32 -9.08 15.28
N ILE A 446 -4.86 -9.98 16.16
CA ILE A 446 -4.11 -9.59 17.36
C ILE A 446 -2.80 -8.88 17.01
N LEU A 447 -2.04 -9.41 16.05
CA LEU A 447 -0.82 -8.77 15.55
C LEU A 447 -1.10 -7.37 15.00
N ASN A 448 -2.24 -7.19 14.32
CA ASN A 448 -2.66 -5.88 13.82
C ASN A 448 -2.85 -4.85 14.95
N GLN A 449 -3.52 -5.26 16.04
CA GLN A 449 -3.79 -4.39 17.18
C GLN A 449 -2.51 -4.03 17.96
N ILE A 450 -1.58 -4.98 18.11
CA ILE A 450 -0.27 -4.73 18.73
C ILE A 450 0.47 -3.62 17.98
N GLU A 451 0.47 -3.64 16.65
CA GLU A 451 1.15 -2.62 15.84
C GLU A 451 0.47 -1.26 15.97
N ILE A 452 -0.87 -1.20 15.93
CA ILE A 452 -1.64 0.04 16.16
C ILE A 452 -1.27 0.67 17.52
N ASN A 453 -1.32 -0.13 18.58
CA ASN A 453 -0.99 0.34 19.93
C ASN A 453 0.46 0.86 19.99
N SER A 454 1.41 0.14 19.38
CA SER A 454 2.81 0.56 19.36
C SER A 454 3.05 1.90 18.66
N LEU A 455 2.21 2.26 17.69
CA LEU A 455 2.31 3.53 16.95
C LEU A 455 1.72 4.72 17.72
N ILE A 456 0.71 4.46 18.56
CA ILE A 456 -0.09 5.49 19.27
C ILE A 456 0.51 5.81 20.66
N LEU A 457 1.28 4.90 21.26
CA LEU A 457 1.83 5.12 22.60
C LEU A 457 2.75 6.36 22.69
N PRO A 458 2.62 7.19 23.75
CA PRO A 458 3.47 8.36 23.95
C PRO A 458 4.93 7.98 24.29
N THR A 459 5.85 8.90 24.01
CA THR A 459 7.27 8.79 24.36
C THR A 459 7.47 8.79 25.87
N GLY A 460 8.25 7.84 26.40
CA GLY A 460 8.58 7.77 27.84
C GLY A 460 7.82 6.72 28.65
N TYR A 461 7.10 5.78 28.02
CA TYR A 461 6.52 4.63 28.71
C TYR A 461 7.63 3.73 29.27
N LEU A 462 7.49 3.30 30.53
CA LEU A 462 8.43 2.38 31.16
C LEU A 462 8.06 0.95 30.80
N TYR A 463 9.06 0.13 30.48
CA TYR A 463 8.83 -1.31 30.30
C TYR A 463 8.49 -1.93 31.67
N ASN A 464 7.25 -2.42 31.80
CA ASN A 464 6.78 -3.23 32.92
C ASN A 464 6.17 -4.50 32.33
N GLU A 465 6.77 -5.65 32.64
CA GLU A 465 6.36 -6.91 32.03
C GLU A 465 5.03 -7.43 32.59
N GLU A 466 4.77 -7.22 33.88
CA GLU A 466 3.53 -7.66 34.53
C GLU A 466 2.33 -6.92 33.95
N GLU A 467 2.42 -5.59 33.81
CA GLU A 467 1.38 -4.80 33.14
C GLU A 467 1.18 -5.20 31.67
N LEU A 468 2.23 -5.64 30.97
CA LEU A 468 2.11 -6.08 29.58
C LEU A 468 1.38 -7.41 29.45
N ILE A 469 1.53 -8.30 30.43
CA ILE A 469 0.79 -9.56 30.52
C ILE A 469 -0.71 -9.26 30.71
N ASP A 470 -1.05 -8.36 31.63
CA ASP A 470 -2.44 -7.97 31.86
C ASP A 470 -3.07 -7.37 30.60
N LYS A 471 -2.34 -6.45 29.96
CA LYS A 471 -2.76 -5.84 28.68
C LYS A 471 -2.88 -6.85 27.55
N PHE A 472 -2.03 -7.88 27.52
CA PHE A 472 -2.14 -8.96 26.55
C PHE A 472 -3.44 -9.74 26.76
N ASN A 473 -3.74 -10.12 28.00
CA ASN A 473 -4.96 -10.85 28.34
C ASN A 473 -6.22 -10.03 28.03
N GLU A 474 -6.24 -8.74 28.37
CA GLU A 474 -7.31 -7.80 28.00
C GLU A 474 -7.47 -7.72 26.48
N LEU A 475 -6.37 -7.52 25.73
CA LEU A 475 -6.39 -7.44 24.28
C LEU A 475 -6.97 -8.70 23.63
N ILE A 476 -6.57 -9.90 24.09
CA ILE A 476 -7.12 -11.14 23.58
C ILE A 476 -8.62 -11.20 23.86
N ASN A 477 -9.04 -11.00 25.11
CA ASN A 477 -10.45 -11.12 25.51
C ASN A 477 -11.36 -10.15 24.76
N ASP A 478 -10.98 -8.88 24.65
CA ASP A 478 -11.75 -7.84 23.95
C ASP A 478 -11.96 -8.16 22.46
N LYS A 479 -10.92 -8.69 21.81
CA LYS A 479 -10.98 -8.99 20.36
C LYS A 479 -11.61 -10.34 20.08
N LEU A 480 -11.56 -11.28 21.01
CA LEU A 480 -12.08 -12.62 20.83
C LEU A 480 -13.59 -12.59 20.56
N GLU A 481 -14.35 -11.82 21.34
CA GLU A 481 -15.79 -11.72 21.14
C GLU A 481 -16.15 -11.08 19.79
N ILE A 482 -15.53 -9.94 19.47
CA ILE A 482 -15.78 -9.22 18.21
C ILE A 482 -15.42 -10.08 17.00
N PHE A 483 -14.31 -10.81 17.05
CA PHE A 483 -13.84 -11.64 15.94
C PHE A 483 -14.77 -12.83 15.68
N PHE A 484 -15.13 -13.59 16.71
CA PHE A 484 -15.96 -14.78 16.53
C PHE A 484 -17.43 -14.47 16.22
N ASN A 485 -17.91 -13.28 16.58
CA ASN A 485 -19.24 -12.80 16.16
C ASN A 485 -19.29 -12.36 14.69
N THR A 486 -18.14 -12.14 14.03
CA THR A 486 -18.07 -11.61 12.66
C THR A 486 -17.54 -12.62 11.64
N ILE A 487 -17.00 -13.75 12.09
CA ILE A 487 -16.43 -14.75 11.19
C ILE A 487 -17.50 -15.68 10.61
N HIS A 488 -17.44 -15.91 9.31
CA HIS A 488 -18.28 -16.88 8.62
C HIS A 488 -17.40 -17.84 7.81
N LEU A 489 -17.75 -19.13 7.85
CA LEU A 489 -17.09 -20.15 7.03
C LEU A 489 -17.50 -20.00 5.57
N ARG A 490 -16.56 -20.27 4.66
CA ARG A 490 -16.80 -20.24 3.22
C ARG A 490 -17.00 -21.66 2.68
N ILE A 491 -17.47 -21.77 1.44
CA ILE A 491 -17.60 -23.06 0.73
C ILE A 491 -16.28 -23.84 0.76
N GLU A 492 -15.15 -23.18 0.48
CA GLU A 492 -13.81 -23.81 0.53
C GLU A 492 -13.47 -24.42 1.91
N ASP A 493 -13.96 -23.82 2.98
CA ASP A 493 -13.76 -24.29 4.36
C ASP A 493 -14.57 -25.57 4.60
N LEU A 494 -15.85 -25.56 4.24
CA LEU A 494 -16.72 -26.73 4.36
C LEU A 494 -16.34 -27.87 3.42
N VAL A 495 -15.86 -27.57 2.20
CA VAL A 495 -15.33 -28.59 1.29
C VAL A 495 -14.14 -29.28 1.96
N SER A 496 -13.16 -28.52 2.47
CA SER A 496 -11.99 -29.08 3.16
C SER A 496 -12.38 -29.90 4.40
N PHE A 497 -13.42 -29.44 5.11
CA PHE A 497 -14.00 -30.12 6.26
C PHE A 497 -14.62 -31.47 5.86
N THR A 498 -15.44 -31.48 4.81
CA THR A 498 -16.14 -32.66 4.29
C THR A 498 -15.16 -33.72 3.76
N VAL A 499 -14.16 -33.30 2.98
CA VAL A 499 -13.09 -34.17 2.46
C VAL A 499 -12.37 -34.90 3.58
N SER A 500 -12.15 -34.19 4.68
CA SER A 500 -11.46 -34.73 5.85
C SER A 500 -12.27 -35.81 6.57
N GLN A 501 -13.61 -35.72 6.58
CA GLN A 501 -14.48 -36.76 7.13
C GLN A 501 -14.51 -38.02 6.25
N MET A 502 -14.43 -37.87 4.93
CA MET A 502 -14.41 -38.99 3.98
C MET A 502 -13.13 -39.85 4.06
N GLY A 503 -12.03 -39.32 4.58
CA GLY A 503 -10.77 -40.05 4.73
C GLY A 503 -10.21 -40.54 3.39
N GLN A 504 -9.83 -41.83 3.31
CA GLN A 504 -9.24 -42.41 2.09
C GLN A 504 -10.21 -42.46 0.90
N ASN A 505 -11.52 -42.44 1.14
CA ASN A 505 -12.54 -42.44 0.08
C ASN A 505 -12.50 -41.16 -0.78
N ALA A 506 -11.95 -40.07 -0.24
CA ALA A 506 -11.78 -38.82 -0.97
C ALA A 506 -10.78 -38.91 -2.14
N ASN A 507 -9.85 -39.88 -2.10
CA ASN A 507 -8.84 -40.02 -3.16
C ASN A 507 -9.45 -40.35 -4.52
N ILE A 508 -10.56 -41.08 -4.54
CA ILE A 508 -11.28 -41.45 -5.77
C ILE A 508 -11.85 -40.21 -6.47
N ILE A 509 -12.32 -39.23 -5.69
CA ILE A 509 -12.93 -37.99 -6.20
C ILE A 509 -12.00 -36.77 -6.08
N LYS A 510 -10.68 -36.98 -5.94
CA LYS A 510 -9.71 -35.92 -5.67
C LYS A 510 -9.75 -34.80 -6.71
N ILE A 511 -9.89 -35.15 -7.99
CA ILE A 511 -9.99 -34.19 -9.09
C ILE A 511 -11.21 -33.27 -8.90
N HIS A 512 -12.36 -33.82 -8.48
CA HIS A 512 -13.57 -33.03 -8.23
C HIS A 512 -13.42 -32.13 -7.00
N ILE A 513 -12.81 -32.63 -5.93
CA ILE A 513 -12.53 -31.85 -4.73
C ILE A 513 -11.65 -30.64 -5.06
N GLU A 514 -10.58 -30.83 -5.84
CA GLU A 514 -9.73 -29.74 -6.28
C GLU A 514 -10.52 -28.69 -7.08
N ARG A 515 -11.51 -29.09 -7.87
CA ARG A 515 -12.43 -28.15 -8.53
C ARG A 515 -13.30 -27.40 -7.53
N PHE A 516 -13.92 -28.10 -6.57
CA PHE A 516 -14.82 -27.52 -5.58
C PHE A 516 -14.12 -26.47 -4.69
N THR A 517 -12.86 -26.71 -4.31
CA THR A 517 -12.08 -25.72 -3.53
C THR A 517 -11.84 -24.40 -4.28
N LYS A 518 -11.84 -24.43 -5.63
CA LYS A 518 -11.67 -23.24 -6.46
C LYS A 518 -12.98 -22.50 -6.74
N PHE A 519 -14.13 -23.07 -6.39
CA PHE A 519 -15.46 -22.59 -6.80
C PHE A 519 -15.67 -21.11 -6.49
N SER A 520 -15.67 -20.69 -5.22
CA SER A 520 -15.95 -19.30 -4.84
C SER A 520 -14.96 -18.29 -5.45
N ASN A 521 -13.67 -18.63 -5.46
CA ASN A 521 -12.62 -17.73 -5.96
C ASN A 521 -12.67 -17.58 -7.49
N GLU A 522 -12.91 -18.67 -8.22
CA GLU A 522 -13.05 -18.63 -9.68
C GLU A 522 -14.35 -17.93 -10.10
N LEU A 523 -15.48 -18.15 -9.41
CA LEU A 523 -16.72 -17.43 -9.72
C LEU A 523 -16.54 -15.92 -9.61
N LYS A 524 -15.92 -15.46 -8.52
CA LYS A 524 -15.62 -14.04 -8.31
C LYS A 524 -14.64 -13.50 -9.35
N PHE A 525 -13.60 -14.27 -9.70
CA PHE A 525 -12.66 -13.88 -10.75
C PHE A 525 -13.35 -13.74 -12.10
N LEU A 526 -14.19 -14.72 -12.46
CA LEU A 526 -14.89 -14.78 -13.74
C LEU A 526 -15.93 -13.68 -13.88
N LEU A 527 -16.67 -13.37 -12.80
CA LEU A 527 -17.54 -12.20 -12.76
C LEU A 527 -16.73 -10.93 -13.01
N ASN A 528 -15.64 -10.72 -12.26
CA ASN A 528 -14.76 -9.56 -12.49
C ASN A 528 -14.18 -9.52 -13.91
N TYR A 529 -13.92 -10.67 -14.54
CA TYR A 529 -13.42 -10.77 -15.92
C TYR A 529 -14.47 -10.35 -16.95
N ILE A 530 -15.72 -10.78 -16.75
CA ILE A 530 -16.87 -10.38 -17.57
C ILE A 530 -17.03 -8.86 -17.52
N LEU A 531 -16.89 -8.28 -16.33
CA LEU A 531 -17.18 -6.87 -16.05
C LEU A 531 -16.06 -5.89 -16.43
N ARG A 532 -14.90 -6.38 -16.88
CA ARG A 532 -13.78 -5.53 -17.31
C ARG A 532 -14.16 -4.69 -18.50
N TYR A 533 -13.61 -3.47 -18.56
CA TYR A 533 -13.71 -2.62 -19.73
C TYR A 533 -13.28 -3.34 -21.02
N SER A 534 -12.15 -4.05 -20.98
CA SER A 534 -11.63 -4.79 -22.13
C SER A 534 -12.57 -5.89 -22.62
N THR A 535 -13.55 -6.33 -21.81
CA THR A 535 -14.51 -7.39 -22.11
C THR A 535 -15.89 -6.81 -22.44
N ILE A 536 -16.60 -6.23 -21.46
CA ILE A 536 -18.00 -5.83 -21.64
C ILE A 536 -18.14 -4.56 -22.49
N ASN A 537 -17.35 -3.52 -22.23
CA ASN A 537 -17.41 -2.30 -23.03
C ASN A 537 -16.91 -2.55 -24.45
N ARG A 538 -15.91 -3.42 -24.64
CA ARG A 538 -15.47 -3.83 -25.97
C ARG A 538 -16.61 -4.50 -26.76
N PHE A 539 -17.36 -5.40 -26.13
CA PHE A 539 -18.53 -6.01 -26.75
C PHE A 539 -19.58 -4.96 -27.13
N ILE A 540 -19.90 -4.04 -26.21
CA ILE A 540 -20.89 -2.97 -26.44
C ILE A 540 -20.46 -2.02 -27.57
N LYS A 541 -19.15 -1.74 -27.71
CA LYS A 541 -18.61 -0.94 -28.81
C LYS A 541 -18.84 -1.57 -30.19
N GLU A 542 -18.81 -2.90 -30.26
CA GLU A 542 -19.06 -3.67 -31.48
C GLU A 542 -20.57 -3.69 -31.86
N GLU A 543 -21.48 -3.30 -30.95
CA GLU A 543 -22.93 -3.24 -31.21
C GLU A 543 -23.38 -1.87 -31.78
N HIS A 544 -24.32 -1.93 -32.73
CA HIS A 544 -24.89 -0.75 -33.42
C HIS A 544 -26.14 -0.21 -32.71
N ASN A 545 -26.30 1.12 -32.66
CA ASN A 545 -27.38 1.84 -31.97
C ASN A 545 -28.82 1.42 -32.37
N ASN A 546 -29.00 0.79 -33.54
CA ASN A 546 -30.33 0.52 -34.11
C ASN A 546 -30.71 -0.97 -34.16
N VAL A 547 -29.89 -1.89 -33.64
CA VAL A 547 -30.17 -3.34 -33.78
C VAL A 547 -29.68 -4.14 -32.59
N VAL A 548 -30.38 -4.06 -31.44
CA VAL A 548 -30.81 -5.27 -30.70
C VAL A 548 -32.08 -4.93 -29.90
N ILE A 549 -33.25 -5.29 -30.45
CA ILE A 549 -34.56 -5.20 -29.77
C ILE A 549 -34.85 -6.49 -28.98
N ASP A 550 -34.05 -7.54 -29.20
CA ASP A 550 -34.23 -8.88 -28.63
C ASP A 550 -33.11 -9.22 -27.62
N PRO A 551 -33.42 -9.24 -26.30
CA PRO A 551 -32.50 -9.66 -25.25
C PRO A 551 -31.82 -11.00 -25.55
N ILE A 552 -32.51 -11.95 -26.18
CA ILE A 552 -31.97 -13.28 -26.47
C ILE A 552 -30.80 -13.20 -27.45
N ASN A 553 -30.94 -12.37 -28.50
CA ASN A 553 -29.88 -12.19 -29.49
C ASN A 553 -28.65 -11.49 -28.88
N PHE A 554 -28.85 -10.46 -28.05
CA PHE A 554 -27.77 -9.80 -27.31
C PHE A 554 -26.98 -10.82 -26.48
N ILE A 555 -27.68 -11.64 -25.70
CA ILE A 555 -27.08 -12.62 -24.79
C ILE A 555 -26.35 -13.71 -25.55
N ASN A 556 -26.91 -14.21 -26.66
CA ASN A 556 -26.28 -15.23 -27.49
C ASN A 556 -25.00 -14.73 -28.17
N LYS A 557 -25.00 -13.49 -28.68
CA LYS A 557 -23.78 -12.85 -29.19
C LYS A 557 -22.74 -12.68 -28.10
N PHE A 558 -23.15 -12.19 -26.92
CA PHE A 558 -22.25 -11.99 -25.79
C PHE A 558 -21.64 -13.30 -25.30
N HIS A 559 -22.44 -14.37 -25.21
CA HIS A 559 -21.97 -15.71 -24.87
C HIS A 559 -20.87 -16.17 -25.83
N ARG A 560 -21.08 -16.08 -27.15
CA ARG A 560 -20.08 -16.48 -28.17
C ARG A 560 -18.81 -15.62 -28.08
N PHE A 561 -18.96 -14.32 -27.85
CA PHE A 561 -17.85 -13.41 -27.65
C PHE A 561 -16.98 -13.82 -26.44
N LEU A 562 -17.63 -14.09 -25.30
CA LEU A 562 -16.96 -14.54 -24.09
C LEU A 562 -16.33 -15.92 -24.24
N GLU A 563 -17.03 -16.89 -24.82
CA GLU A 563 -16.53 -18.24 -25.06
C GLU A 563 -15.20 -18.21 -25.84
N LYS A 564 -15.15 -17.43 -26.92
CA LYS A 564 -13.92 -17.25 -27.72
C LYS A 564 -12.78 -16.65 -26.90
N ARG A 565 -13.08 -15.66 -26.06
CA ARG A 565 -12.08 -14.99 -25.21
C ARG A 565 -11.59 -15.87 -24.05
N MET A 566 -12.48 -16.65 -23.47
CA MET A 566 -12.19 -17.53 -22.34
C MET A 566 -11.53 -18.84 -22.77
N GLY A 567 -11.50 -19.14 -24.08
CA GLY A 567 -10.87 -20.34 -24.64
C GLY A 567 -9.41 -20.52 -24.19
N GLY A 568 -8.63 -19.44 -24.11
CA GLY A 568 -7.23 -19.46 -23.65
C GLY A 568 -7.04 -19.47 -22.13
N ILE A 569 -8.10 -19.28 -21.34
CA ILE A 569 -8.00 -19.20 -19.88
C ILE A 569 -8.23 -20.59 -19.27
N LYS A 570 -7.26 -21.04 -18.46
CA LYS A 570 -7.34 -22.29 -17.71
C LYS A 570 -8.10 -22.08 -16.40
N LEU A 571 -9.43 -22.22 -16.45
CA LEU A 571 -10.33 -22.17 -15.29
C LEU A 571 -11.27 -23.37 -15.33
N GLU A 572 -11.56 -23.94 -14.16
CA GLU A 572 -12.44 -25.11 -14.03
C GLU A 572 -13.90 -24.73 -14.27
N TRP A 573 -14.32 -23.58 -13.74
CA TRP A 573 -15.73 -23.17 -13.71
C TRP A 573 -16.16 -22.25 -14.85
N LYS A 574 -15.35 -22.11 -15.91
CA LYS A 574 -15.66 -21.25 -17.06
C LYS A 574 -16.98 -21.62 -17.75
N SER A 575 -17.19 -22.91 -18.01
CA SER A 575 -18.40 -23.40 -18.69
C SER A 575 -19.65 -23.21 -17.83
N TYR A 576 -19.48 -23.25 -16.50
CA TYR A 576 -20.58 -23.04 -15.56
C TYR A 576 -21.07 -21.59 -15.58
N ILE A 577 -20.16 -20.61 -15.62
CA ILE A 577 -20.54 -19.20 -15.78
C ILE A 577 -21.09 -18.90 -17.18
N LEU A 578 -20.56 -19.53 -18.23
CA LEU A 578 -21.17 -19.43 -19.57
C LEU A 578 -22.62 -19.95 -19.57
N GLN A 579 -22.90 -21.01 -18.81
CA GLN A 579 -24.27 -21.49 -18.61
C GLN A 579 -25.16 -20.47 -17.89
N TRP A 580 -24.62 -19.65 -16.99
CA TRP A 580 -25.40 -18.58 -16.35
C TRP A 580 -25.91 -17.56 -17.36
N ILE A 581 -25.09 -17.23 -18.36
CA ILE A 581 -25.45 -16.33 -19.45
C ILE A 581 -26.56 -16.95 -20.30
N ILE A 582 -26.48 -18.26 -20.60
CA ILE A 582 -27.56 -18.96 -21.29
C ILE A 582 -28.84 -19.05 -20.43
N ASP A 583 -28.73 -19.27 -19.13
CA ASP A 583 -29.89 -19.34 -18.26
C ASP A 583 -30.60 -17.99 -18.14
N TYR A 584 -29.85 -16.89 -18.20
CA TYR A 584 -30.39 -15.55 -18.30
C TYR A 584 -31.23 -15.37 -19.57
N SER A 585 -30.78 -15.87 -20.73
CA SER A 585 -31.57 -15.77 -21.97
C SER A 585 -32.92 -16.50 -21.90
N LYS A 586 -33.00 -17.60 -21.13
CA LYS A 586 -34.25 -18.35 -20.93
C LYS A 586 -35.33 -17.54 -20.20
N ARG A 587 -34.97 -16.50 -19.44
CA ARG A 587 -35.96 -15.63 -18.77
C ARG A 587 -36.85 -14.91 -19.78
N PHE A 588 -36.31 -14.59 -20.95
CA PHE A 588 -37.01 -13.85 -22.00
C PHE A 588 -37.80 -14.77 -22.96
N LEU A 589 -37.59 -16.09 -22.90
CA LEU A 589 -38.37 -17.07 -23.67
C LEU A 589 -39.81 -17.24 -23.17
N ARG A 590 -40.12 -16.78 -21.95
CA ARG A 590 -41.41 -16.97 -21.26
C ARG A 590 -42.25 -15.70 -21.12
N ILE A 591 -41.78 -14.56 -21.66
CA ILE A 591 -42.49 -13.28 -21.54
C ILE A 591 -43.46 -13.18 -22.72
N GLU A 592 -44.77 -13.28 -22.43
CA GLU A 592 -45.83 -13.13 -23.45
C GLU A 592 -45.99 -11.67 -23.92
N GLU A 593 -45.47 -10.71 -23.16
CA GLU A 593 -45.55 -9.27 -23.46
C GLU A 593 -44.43 -8.79 -24.38
N ARG A 594 -44.81 -8.07 -25.45
CA ARG A 594 -43.91 -7.36 -26.38
C ARG A 594 -43.33 -6.09 -25.74
N HIS A 595 -42.60 -6.21 -24.63
CA HIS A 595 -41.79 -5.10 -24.12
C HIS A 595 -40.58 -4.90 -25.05
N GLN A 596 -40.41 -3.70 -25.59
CA GLN A 596 -39.22 -3.35 -26.37
C GLN A 596 -38.11 -2.97 -25.40
N TRP A 597 -37.13 -3.86 -25.24
CA TRP A 597 -35.97 -3.63 -24.41
C TRP A 597 -34.94 -2.77 -25.13
N THR A 598 -34.39 -1.78 -24.44
CA THR A 598 -33.18 -1.05 -24.85
C THR A 598 -31.92 -1.83 -24.46
N VAL A 599 -30.80 -1.57 -25.14
CA VAL A 599 -29.52 -2.21 -24.79
C VAL A 599 -29.05 -1.85 -23.37
N LEU A 600 -29.38 -0.65 -22.89
CA LEU A 600 -29.12 -0.23 -21.51
C LEU A 600 -29.91 -1.06 -20.51
N GLU A 601 -31.22 -1.24 -20.73
CA GLU A 601 -32.05 -2.06 -19.85
C GLU A 601 -31.56 -3.51 -19.83
N ILE A 602 -31.19 -4.07 -20.98
CA ILE A 602 -30.62 -5.43 -21.08
C ILE A 602 -29.30 -5.51 -20.32
N TYR A 603 -28.42 -4.50 -20.47
CA TYR A 603 -27.14 -4.44 -19.79
C TYR A 603 -27.31 -4.36 -18.27
N ASP A 604 -28.16 -3.45 -17.81
CA ASP A 604 -28.40 -3.21 -16.39
C ASP A 604 -29.05 -4.42 -15.71
N ASP A 605 -30.04 -5.05 -16.33
CA ASP A 605 -30.67 -6.28 -15.82
C ASP A 605 -29.68 -7.45 -15.86
N PHE A 606 -28.83 -7.54 -16.88
CA PHE A 606 -27.79 -8.58 -16.97
C PHE A 606 -26.75 -8.44 -15.86
N LEU A 607 -26.26 -7.23 -15.59
CA LEU A 607 -25.32 -6.97 -14.52
C LEU A 607 -25.90 -7.34 -13.16
N ASP A 608 -27.11 -6.85 -12.88
CA ASP A 608 -27.82 -7.12 -11.63
C ASP A 608 -28.08 -8.62 -11.44
N TYR A 609 -28.45 -9.32 -12.53
CA TYR A 609 -28.60 -10.77 -12.53
C TYR A 609 -27.28 -11.48 -12.17
N MET A 610 -26.17 -11.11 -12.82
CA MET A 610 -24.88 -11.76 -12.61
C MET A 610 -24.34 -11.53 -11.20
N GLU A 611 -24.46 -10.32 -10.67
CA GLU A 611 -24.06 -9.99 -9.29
C GLU A 611 -24.91 -10.72 -8.25
N LYS A 612 -26.25 -10.68 -8.39
CA LYS A 612 -27.15 -11.41 -7.49
C LYS A 612 -26.92 -12.91 -7.55
N ARG A 613 -26.67 -13.45 -8.74
CA ARG A 613 -26.39 -14.88 -8.93
C ARG A 613 -25.07 -15.25 -8.27
N GLU A 614 -24.00 -14.49 -8.45
CA GLU A 614 -22.71 -14.76 -7.81
C GLU A 614 -22.81 -14.76 -6.29
N VAL A 615 -23.47 -13.77 -5.70
CA VAL A 615 -23.68 -13.70 -4.23
C VAL A 615 -24.52 -14.87 -3.73
N ASN A 616 -25.57 -15.25 -4.46
CA ASN A 616 -26.41 -16.38 -4.08
C ASN A 616 -25.65 -17.71 -4.19
N GLU A 617 -24.91 -17.95 -5.27
CA GLU A 617 -24.16 -19.19 -5.50
C GLU A 617 -22.99 -19.35 -4.50
N GLN A 618 -22.57 -18.28 -3.82
CA GLN A 618 -21.60 -18.34 -2.72
C GLN A 618 -22.19 -18.76 -1.36
N LYS A 619 -23.51 -18.84 -1.23
CA LYS A 619 -24.15 -19.36 -0.01
C LYS A 619 -23.90 -20.85 0.14
N LEU A 620 -23.71 -21.30 1.37
CA LEU A 620 -23.38 -22.70 1.68
C LEU A 620 -24.49 -23.64 1.22
N GLU A 621 -25.75 -23.23 1.37
CA GLU A 621 -26.93 -24.00 0.99
C GLU A 621 -27.08 -24.09 -0.54
N MET A 622 -26.80 -22.99 -1.25
CA MET A 622 -26.88 -22.99 -2.72
C MET A 622 -25.81 -23.87 -3.37
N PHE A 623 -24.67 -24.05 -2.69
CA PHE A 623 -23.65 -24.99 -3.14
C PHE A 623 -24.16 -26.44 -3.18
N LEU A 624 -25.11 -26.83 -2.31
CA LEU A 624 -25.75 -28.15 -2.40
C LEU A 624 -26.53 -28.32 -3.70
N GLU A 625 -27.33 -27.32 -4.10
CA GLU A 625 -28.06 -27.38 -5.36
C GLU A 625 -27.12 -27.49 -6.57
N PHE A 626 -25.98 -26.81 -6.49
CA PHE A 626 -24.92 -26.93 -7.48
C PHE A 626 -24.34 -28.36 -7.51
N LEU A 627 -24.00 -28.92 -6.35
CA LEU A 627 -23.45 -30.28 -6.25
C LEU A 627 -24.43 -31.31 -6.81
N ASP A 628 -25.72 -31.24 -6.49
CA ASP A 628 -26.73 -32.18 -7.00
C ASP A 628 -26.74 -32.21 -8.53
N LYS A 629 -26.81 -31.04 -9.16
CA LYS A 629 -26.75 -30.89 -10.64
C LYS A 629 -25.41 -31.36 -11.22
N TYR A 630 -24.30 -31.15 -10.50
CA TYR A 630 -22.98 -31.60 -10.91
C TYR A 630 -22.90 -33.13 -10.89
N ILE A 631 -23.34 -33.76 -9.81
CA ILE A 631 -23.29 -35.21 -9.57
C ILE A 631 -24.22 -35.96 -10.54
N ALA A 632 -25.37 -35.37 -10.87
CA ALA A 632 -26.29 -35.96 -11.85
C ALA A 632 -25.62 -36.22 -13.21
N LYS A 633 -24.68 -35.35 -13.61
CA LYS A 633 -23.94 -35.42 -14.88
C LYS A 633 -22.73 -36.36 -14.85
N GLU A 634 -22.30 -36.83 -13.69
CA GLU A 634 -21.18 -37.75 -13.59
C GLU A 634 -21.56 -39.12 -14.15
N SER A 635 -20.70 -39.63 -15.03
CA SER A 635 -20.91 -40.88 -15.78
C SER A 635 -20.21 -42.06 -15.11
N ASN A 636 -19.11 -41.81 -14.40
CA ASN A 636 -18.41 -42.84 -13.65
C ASN A 636 -19.22 -43.24 -12.40
N PHE A 637 -19.68 -44.49 -12.37
CA PHE A 637 -20.53 -45.00 -11.28
C PHE A 637 -19.83 -44.94 -9.91
N GLU A 638 -18.54 -45.21 -9.85
CA GLU A 638 -17.79 -45.25 -8.59
C GLU A 638 -17.54 -43.83 -8.05
N GLU A 639 -17.13 -42.90 -8.91
CA GLU A 639 -17.01 -41.47 -8.56
C GLU A 639 -18.36 -40.89 -8.16
N LYS A 640 -19.43 -41.18 -8.91
CA LYS A 640 -20.79 -40.71 -8.60
C LYS A 640 -21.26 -41.16 -7.22
N LYS A 641 -21.03 -42.43 -6.86
CA LYS A 641 -21.34 -42.94 -5.52
C LYS A 641 -20.59 -42.19 -4.43
N ARG A 642 -19.31 -41.88 -4.64
CA ARG A 642 -18.48 -41.13 -3.68
C ARG A 642 -18.86 -39.64 -3.61
N LEU A 643 -19.27 -39.05 -4.72
CA LEU A 643 -19.78 -37.68 -4.70
C LEU A 643 -21.13 -37.57 -3.97
N LEU A 644 -22.00 -38.60 -4.05
CA LEU A 644 -23.22 -38.65 -3.23
C LEU A 644 -22.91 -38.77 -1.73
N GLU A 645 -21.86 -39.50 -1.37
CA GLU A 645 -21.34 -39.55 0.01
C GLU A 645 -20.82 -38.17 0.44
N PHE A 646 -20.05 -37.50 -0.42
CA PHE A 646 -19.59 -36.12 -0.20
C PHE A 646 -20.76 -35.14 0.00
N TYR A 647 -21.80 -35.22 -0.85
CA TYR A 647 -22.99 -34.36 -0.77
C TYR A 647 -23.65 -34.45 0.62
N LYS A 648 -23.90 -35.67 1.11
CA LYS A 648 -24.55 -35.89 2.41
C LYS A 648 -23.71 -35.38 3.58
N LEU A 649 -22.40 -35.56 3.49
CA LEU A 649 -21.46 -35.05 4.51
C LEU A 649 -21.33 -33.53 4.46
N TYR A 650 -21.40 -32.92 3.28
CA TYR A 650 -21.42 -31.47 3.14
C TYR A 650 -22.69 -30.88 3.74
N GLU A 651 -23.86 -31.47 3.43
CA GLU A 651 -25.16 -31.08 3.98
C GLU A 651 -25.17 -31.10 5.51
N SER A 652 -24.66 -32.18 6.12
CA SER A 652 -24.53 -32.25 7.58
C SER A 652 -23.48 -31.29 8.15
N SER A 653 -22.51 -30.87 7.34
CA SER A 653 -21.45 -29.93 7.75
C SER A 653 -21.90 -28.46 7.73
N ILE A 654 -23.06 -28.10 7.18
CA ILE A 654 -23.52 -26.70 7.15
C ILE A 654 -23.69 -26.14 8.57
N GLY A 655 -24.23 -26.93 9.51
CA GLY A 655 -24.43 -26.51 10.92
C GLY A 655 -23.14 -26.18 11.68
N ILE A 656 -21.99 -26.63 11.17
CA ILE A 656 -20.66 -26.39 11.75
C ILE A 656 -20.26 -24.92 11.66
N ASN A 657 -20.86 -24.18 10.73
CA ASN A 657 -20.65 -22.73 10.60
C ASN A 657 -20.97 -21.95 11.89
N GLU A 658 -21.88 -22.46 12.73
CA GLU A 658 -22.23 -21.82 14.01
C GLU A 658 -21.49 -22.44 15.20
N GLU A 659 -21.43 -23.77 15.28
CA GLU A 659 -20.89 -24.47 16.45
C GLU A 659 -19.35 -24.46 16.52
N PHE A 660 -18.68 -24.56 15.38
CA PHE A 660 -17.22 -24.67 15.35
C PHE A 660 -16.48 -23.40 15.77
N PRO A 661 -16.91 -22.18 15.35
CA PRO A 661 -16.38 -20.94 15.92
C PRO A 661 -16.46 -20.89 17.46
N ILE A 662 -17.57 -21.34 18.05
CA ILE A 662 -17.76 -21.40 19.51
C ILE A 662 -16.78 -22.39 20.16
N TYR A 663 -16.59 -23.55 19.54
CA TYR A 663 -15.61 -24.54 20.00
C TYR A 663 -14.18 -23.98 19.98
N VAL A 664 -13.75 -23.33 18.88
CA VAL A 664 -12.41 -22.71 18.80
C VAL A 664 -12.25 -21.59 19.83
N LYS A 665 -13.29 -20.75 20.03
CA LYS A 665 -13.31 -19.72 21.07
C LYS A 665 -13.03 -20.30 22.46
N LYS A 666 -13.69 -21.41 22.83
CA LYS A 666 -13.46 -22.08 24.13
C LYS A 666 -12.04 -22.62 24.26
N ILE A 667 -11.46 -23.17 23.18
CA ILE A 667 -10.07 -23.66 23.21
C ILE A 667 -9.09 -22.50 23.42
N ILE A 668 -9.31 -21.35 22.77
CA ILE A 668 -8.46 -20.17 22.95
C ILE A 668 -8.51 -19.67 24.38
N ILE A 669 -9.71 -19.55 24.97
CA ILE A 669 -9.89 -19.13 26.36
C ILE A 669 -9.15 -20.10 27.30
N ASN A 670 -9.37 -21.41 27.13
CA ASN A 670 -8.72 -22.41 27.96
C ASN A 670 -7.19 -22.40 27.82
N GLU A 671 -6.64 -22.14 26.62
CA GLU A 671 -5.19 -22.01 26.44
C GLU A 671 -4.65 -20.74 27.09
N LEU A 672 -5.37 -19.62 26.95
CA LEU A 672 -5.00 -18.36 27.56
C LEU A 672 -4.91 -18.49 29.08
N ASP A 673 -5.91 -19.13 29.71
CA ASP A 673 -5.95 -19.36 31.17
C ASP A 673 -4.86 -20.33 31.66
N GLN A 674 -4.35 -21.20 30.77
CA GLN A 674 -3.31 -22.19 31.08
C GLN A 674 -1.90 -21.69 30.76
N MET A 675 -1.77 -20.51 30.14
CA MET A 675 -0.51 -19.99 29.65
C MET A 675 0.42 -19.61 30.81
N ASP A 676 1.69 -20.01 30.72
CA ASP A 676 2.69 -19.65 31.73
C ASP A 676 3.13 -18.19 31.53
N HIS A 677 2.50 -17.27 32.25
CA HIS A 677 2.82 -15.84 32.19
C HIS A 677 4.08 -15.44 32.98
N ARG A 678 5.08 -16.33 33.09
CA ARG A 678 6.33 -15.98 33.79
C ARG A 678 7.08 -14.88 33.06
N VAL A 679 7.75 -14.05 33.86
CA VAL A 679 8.68 -13.04 33.38
C VAL A 679 9.76 -13.67 32.52
N GLU A 680 9.92 -13.16 31.31
CA GLU A 680 10.87 -13.61 30.30
C GLU A 680 12.30 -13.37 30.77
N LYS A 681 13.14 -14.41 30.64
CA LYS A 681 14.58 -14.32 30.94
C LYS A 681 15.38 -14.75 29.72
N LEU A 682 16.15 -13.82 29.17
CA LEU A 682 16.94 -14.05 27.96
C LEU A 682 18.37 -13.56 28.11
N LEU A 683 19.23 -13.99 27.18
CA LEU A 683 20.51 -13.33 27.02
C LEU A 683 20.28 -11.90 26.51
N PRO A 684 21.08 -10.91 26.94
CA PRO A 684 20.88 -9.51 26.56
C PRO A 684 20.78 -9.25 25.06
N VAL A 685 21.58 -9.95 24.24
CA VAL A 685 21.58 -9.79 22.78
C VAL A 685 20.24 -10.21 22.17
N ASP A 686 19.60 -11.23 22.73
CA ASP A 686 18.34 -11.78 22.21
C ASP A 686 17.16 -10.82 22.44
N PHE A 687 17.27 -9.87 23.38
CA PHE A 687 16.27 -8.82 23.51
C PHE A 687 16.23 -7.88 22.30
N LEU A 688 17.32 -7.75 21.53
CA LEU A 688 17.41 -6.88 20.36
C LEU A 688 16.88 -7.51 19.07
N ILE A 689 16.45 -8.78 19.12
CA ILE A 689 16.05 -9.56 17.96
C ILE A 689 14.70 -10.21 18.25
N PHE A 690 13.78 -10.12 17.28
CA PHE A 690 12.51 -10.84 17.29
C PHE A 690 12.40 -11.69 16.03
N GLU A 691 12.49 -13.01 16.19
CA GLU A 691 12.68 -13.96 15.08
C GLU A 691 13.91 -13.61 14.23
N LYS A 692 14.39 -14.48 13.34
CA LYS A 692 15.67 -14.25 12.62
C LYS A 692 15.70 -13.00 11.71
N TYR A 693 14.63 -12.20 11.68
CA TYR A 693 14.38 -11.19 10.64
C TYR A 693 13.95 -9.81 11.16
N GLU A 694 13.44 -9.65 12.38
CA GLU A 694 13.04 -8.33 12.91
C GLU A 694 14.03 -7.88 13.98
N THR A 695 14.83 -6.85 13.67
CA THR A 695 15.82 -6.29 14.60
C THR A 695 15.31 -5.01 15.26
N TYR A 696 15.86 -4.67 16.43
CA TYR A 696 15.63 -3.38 17.08
C TYR A 696 15.97 -2.20 16.13
N TYR A 697 17.05 -2.33 15.36
CA TYR A 697 17.42 -1.32 14.37
C TYR A 697 16.33 -1.11 13.31
N ASP A 698 15.74 -2.19 12.77
CA ASP A 698 14.65 -2.07 11.78
C ASP A 698 13.40 -1.42 12.38
N TYR A 699 13.13 -1.67 13.65
CA TYR A 699 12.06 -1.01 14.39
C TYR A 699 12.31 0.50 14.52
N VAL A 700 13.49 0.91 14.99
CA VAL A 700 13.89 2.32 15.10
C VAL A 700 13.82 3.02 13.75
N LYS A 701 14.37 2.40 12.71
CA LYS A 701 14.38 2.95 11.37
C LYS A 701 12.97 3.19 10.82
N ASN A 702 12.05 2.24 11.02
CA ASN A 702 10.72 2.33 10.44
C ASN A 702 9.76 3.22 11.23
N ILE A 703 9.90 3.31 12.56
CA ILE A 703 8.95 4.05 13.41
C ILE A 703 9.50 5.43 13.79
N TYR A 704 10.78 5.54 14.15
CA TYR A 704 11.35 6.75 14.75
C TYR A 704 12.13 7.62 13.76
N LEU A 705 12.81 7.03 12.76
CA LEU A 705 13.57 7.80 11.77
C LEU A 705 12.74 8.29 10.59
N LYS A 706 11.76 7.51 10.18
CA LYS A 706 10.78 7.90 9.16
C LYS A 706 9.81 8.94 9.73
N TYR A 707 9.95 10.20 9.32
CA TYR A 707 9.23 11.32 9.95
C TYR A 707 7.71 11.22 9.82
N PHE A 708 7.20 10.59 8.75
CA PHE A 708 5.78 10.44 8.48
C PHE A 708 5.24 9.02 8.77
N SER A 709 5.94 8.21 9.58
CA SER A 709 5.56 6.80 9.86
C SER A 709 4.15 6.59 10.41
N ARG A 710 3.53 7.63 10.99
CA ARG A 710 2.20 7.59 11.59
C ARG A 710 1.05 8.00 10.67
N LEU A 711 1.34 8.42 9.43
CA LEU A 711 0.29 8.84 8.49
C LEU A 711 -0.14 7.66 7.59
N ILE A 712 -1.39 7.69 7.18
CA ILE A 712 -1.98 6.76 6.20
C ILE A 712 -2.47 7.55 4.99
N PRO A 713 -2.09 7.16 3.78
CA PRO A 713 -2.68 7.73 2.57
C PRO A 713 -4.09 7.18 2.35
N ARG A 714 -5.08 8.08 2.34
CA ARG A 714 -6.46 7.82 1.93
C ARG A 714 -6.71 8.57 0.62
N PRO A 715 -7.04 7.91 -0.49
CA PRO A 715 -7.35 8.59 -1.75
C PRO A 715 -8.43 9.66 -1.54
N LEU A 716 -8.29 10.84 -2.12
CA LEU A 716 -9.33 11.88 -2.17
C LEU A 716 -9.96 11.93 -3.56
N THR A 717 -9.11 11.94 -4.58
CA THR A 717 -9.52 11.99 -5.98
C THR A 717 -8.56 11.19 -6.84
N LEU A 718 -9.10 10.35 -7.72
CA LEU A 718 -8.38 9.68 -8.80
C LEU A 718 -8.93 10.18 -10.13
N ILE A 719 -8.07 10.83 -10.92
CA ILE A 719 -8.41 11.31 -12.26
C ILE A 719 -7.74 10.38 -13.26
N LEU A 720 -8.53 9.82 -14.15
CA LEU A 720 -8.10 8.95 -15.23
C LEU A 720 -8.39 9.64 -16.56
N ARG A 721 -7.43 9.56 -17.49
CA ARG A 721 -7.65 9.98 -18.88
C ARG A 721 -7.95 8.76 -19.73
N HIS A 722 -9.06 8.81 -20.46
CA HIS A 722 -9.48 7.72 -21.34
C HIS A 722 -8.55 7.59 -22.56
N ASN A 723 -8.19 6.36 -22.92
CA ASN A 723 -7.34 6.08 -24.06
C ASN A 723 -8.19 5.88 -25.33
N LEU A 724 -8.56 6.98 -25.99
CA LEU A 724 -9.31 6.95 -27.25
C LEU A 724 -8.43 6.50 -28.42
N THR A 725 -8.96 5.60 -29.25
CA THR A 725 -8.34 5.25 -30.55
C THR A 725 -8.39 6.43 -31.52
N ASN A 726 -7.62 6.37 -32.61
CA ASN A 726 -7.65 7.45 -33.61
C ASN A 726 -9.03 7.62 -34.27
N GLU A 727 -9.78 6.53 -34.42
CA GLU A 727 -11.16 6.56 -34.92
C GLU A 727 -12.11 7.19 -33.90
N GLU A 728 -11.97 6.83 -32.62
CA GLU A 728 -12.82 7.35 -31.54
C GLU A 728 -12.57 8.84 -31.28
N LYS A 729 -11.34 9.35 -31.44
CA LYS A 729 -11.02 10.78 -31.31
C LYS A 729 -11.89 11.67 -32.20
N VAL A 730 -12.36 11.16 -33.34
CA VAL A 730 -13.26 11.91 -34.24
C VAL A 730 -14.62 12.15 -33.61
N LEU A 731 -15.04 11.35 -32.63
CA LEU A 731 -16.31 11.50 -31.91
C LEU A 731 -16.25 12.53 -30.77
N PHE A 732 -15.06 12.97 -30.39
CA PHE A 732 -14.85 13.88 -29.26
C PHE A 732 -14.27 15.24 -29.73
N LYS A 733 -14.58 16.31 -28.98
CA LYS A 733 -13.96 17.65 -29.15
C LYS A 733 -12.77 17.86 -28.21
N GLY A 734 -12.66 17.06 -27.16
CA GLY A 734 -11.61 17.14 -26.15
C GLY A 734 -11.27 15.78 -25.54
N GLU A 735 -10.46 15.78 -24.48
CA GLU A 735 -10.13 14.56 -23.73
C GLU A 735 -11.29 14.14 -22.83
N LEU A 736 -11.60 12.83 -22.80
CA LEU A 736 -12.54 12.23 -21.86
C LEU A 736 -11.80 11.86 -20.57
N PHE A 737 -12.30 12.36 -19.45
CA PHE A 737 -11.80 12.10 -18.11
C PHE A 737 -12.82 11.34 -17.28
N HIS A 738 -12.33 10.36 -16.52
CA HIS A 738 -13.08 9.70 -15.45
C HIS A 738 -12.52 10.14 -14.12
N VAL A 739 -13.39 10.61 -13.22
CA VAL A 739 -13.04 11.11 -11.90
C VAL A 739 -13.74 10.26 -10.85
N ILE A 740 -12.93 9.63 -9.99
CA ILE A 740 -13.38 8.87 -8.82
C ILE A 740 -13.08 9.71 -7.59
N ASN A 741 -14.13 10.20 -6.93
CA ASN A 741 -14.05 10.97 -5.69
C ASN A 741 -14.33 10.09 -4.49
N PHE A 742 -13.56 10.25 -3.43
CA PHE A 742 -13.62 9.42 -2.23
C PHE A 742 -14.10 10.21 -1.02
N LYS A 743 -14.94 9.58 -0.20
CA LYS A 743 -15.39 10.09 1.10
C LYS A 743 -15.23 9.00 2.13
N PHE A 744 -14.35 9.21 3.11
CA PHE A 744 -14.10 8.29 4.21
C PHE A 744 -14.86 8.73 5.46
N TRP A 745 -15.48 7.78 6.17
CA TRP A 745 -15.98 8.00 7.53
C TRP A 745 -15.78 6.71 8.34
N HIS A 746 -14.98 6.80 9.40
CA HIS A 746 -14.56 5.64 10.19
C HIS A 746 -14.00 4.50 9.30
N ASN A 747 -14.57 3.29 9.41
CA ASN A 747 -14.19 2.11 8.62
C ASN A 747 -14.99 1.95 7.33
N ASN A 748 -15.65 3.02 6.87
CA ASN A 748 -16.46 3.01 5.65
C ASN A 748 -15.90 4.00 4.64
N VAL A 749 -16.08 3.67 3.36
CA VAL A 749 -15.75 4.53 2.23
C VAL A 749 -16.91 4.55 1.24
N ARG A 750 -17.25 5.73 0.76
CA ARG A 750 -18.08 5.95 -0.42
C ARG A 750 -17.18 6.51 -1.50
N PHE A 751 -17.34 6.02 -2.71
CA PHE A 751 -16.74 6.67 -3.85
C PHE A 751 -17.75 6.84 -4.97
N GLU A 752 -17.63 7.98 -5.65
CA GLU A 752 -18.54 8.44 -6.70
C GLU A 752 -17.76 8.49 -8.00
N LEU A 753 -18.31 7.84 -9.03
CA LEU A 753 -17.78 7.84 -10.37
C LEU A 753 -18.47 8.91 -11.18
N SER A 754 -17.67 9.72 -11.85
CA SER A 754 -18.13 10.81 -12.70
C SER A 754 -17.25 10.97 -13.92
N ASP A 755 -17.78 11.53 -14.99
CA ASP A 755 -17.01 11.86 -16.18
C ASP A 755 -17.50 13.17 -16.82
N ASN A 756 -16.69 13.70 -17.72
CA ASN A 756 -17.03 14.87 -18.52
C ASN A 756 -17.63 14.50 -19.89
N PHE A 757 -18.17 13.28 -20.06
CA PHE A 757 -18.62 12.78 -21.37
C PHE A 757 -19.60 13.73 -22.05
N LYS A 758 -20.53 14.27 -21.24
CA LYS A 758 -21.43 15.38 -21.57
C LYS A 758 -20.66 16.41 -22.41
N GLU A 759 -19.73 17.13 -21.79
CA GLU A 759 -19.06 18.31 -22.36
C GLU A 759 -18.20 18.03 -23.60
N VAL A 760 -17.65 16.81 -23.73
CA VAL A 760 -16.65 16.50 -24.78
C VAL A 760 -17.16 15.70 -25.96
N TYR A 761 -18.33 15.05 -25.87
CA TYR A 761 -18.86 14.22 -26.95
C TYR A 761 -19.56 15.08 -28.02
N ARG A 762 -19.19 14.91 -29.30
CA ARG A 762 -19.61 15.84 -30.38
C ARG A 762 -21.11 15.91 -30.62
N ASP A 763 -21.84 14.81 -30.49
CA ASP A 763 -23.28 14.77 -30.74
C ASP A 763 -24.09 15.44 -29.63
N TRP A 764 -23.45 15.84 -28.52
CA TRP A 764 -24.11 16.44 -27.36
C TRP A 764 -24.07 17.97 -27.35
N MET A 765 -23.13 18.58 -28.09
CA MET A 765 -23.00 20.04 -28.24
C MET A 765 -23.72 20.60 -29.49
N LYS A 766 -24.57 19.80 -30.14
CA LYS A 766 -25.49 20.25 -31.20
C LYS A 766 -26.89 20.26 -30.64
#